data_AF-A0A2N5JM25-F1
#
_entry.id   AF-A0A2N5JM25-F1
#
_cell.length_a   1.000
_cell.length_b   1.000
_cell.length_c   1.000
_cell.angle_alpha   90.00
_cell.angle_beta   90.00
_cell.angle_gamma   90.00
#
_symmetry.space_group_name_H-M   'P 1'
#
loop_
_entity.id
_entity.type
_entity.pdbx_description
1 polymer ?
#
loop_
_entity_poly.entity_id
_entity_poly.type
_entity_poly.pdbx_seq_one_letter_code
_entity_poly.pdbx_strand_id
1 'polypeptide(L)'
;MHDLLGTYQRLDRIYQLYIKSAFPLRYPALAEERDRRLQFLRDPHNPVLSIPPLVEPVPIYPSSGMNLSEAVTNLPREYQDLAQLGQTLFDDTIQIYQHQWQSLQEAIVNQKDIVVTTGTGSGKTECFLLPLLAQLAKESQSWTAPNSIPTNQRWWDSNVNPKGEWVAQRSHETRPTAVRALILYPLNALVEDQLRRLRRVLDSSTVHQWLDRTRAGNRITFGRYTGLTPIPGKQVPNSDKLKELRAIMQSMEEEYQNLQNGISTDPSLLNEMPDLPFYFPRLDGGEMRSRWDMQDHPPDILITNYSMLNIMMMRNIENNIFDSTKKWLESDPENKFYLIIDELHAYRGTPGTEVAYILRLLYHRIGLAADSPQLRILTTTASLDAGQEGNDFLRQFFGRGDFSFITGEQTPPRDRARLSIKQYHDAFAEFARSVQPDPLYSMQPPDLDSSLPHITTLAENLGTSSDNSDPRRQLGEALENIQAADAIRDACREVNGSVRSTDVRDLDDQLFPNARGAEQLTSDAMRGFLLALGMSTLANGRSPQPVRGHLFFHNLQNLWACTNPNCTDPSVDQELRNSQKNRPTIGAVHANHSLSCSCGSRILDLIVCEVCGEVLVGGYKAERKVGNISVEILTPDQPDLEGIPDTVILSQKYGNYRIFWPLPHDSRPWETEPQDMEWTQDKI
;
A
#
# COMPACT_ATOMS: atom_id res chain seq x y z
N MET A 1 11.40 0.96 -12.01
CA MET A 1 10.68 0.16 -13.03
C MET A 1 10.35 1.09 -14.18
N HIS A 2 10.89 0.83 -15.38
CA HIS A 2 10.79 1.74 -16.53
C HIS A 2 9.69 1.34 -17.54
N ASP A 3 9.24 0.08 -17.50
CA ASP A 3 8.30 -0.50 -18.47
C ASP A 3 6.98 -0.89 -17.80
N LEU A 4 6.07 0.08 -17.64
CA LEU A 4 4.78 -0.14 -16.97
C LEU A 4 3.92 -1.16 -17.73
N LEU A 5 3.77 -0.99 -19.05
CA LEU A 5 2.87 -1.80 -19.86
C LEU A 5 3.39 -3.21 -20.09
N GLY A 6 4.70 -3.36 -20.34
CA GLY A 6 5.29 -4.69 -20.43
C GLY A 6 5.25 -5.41 -19.08
N THR A 7 5.37 -4.69 -17.96
CA THR A 7 5.21 -5.31 -16.64
C THR A 7 3.80 -5.85 -16.43
N TYR A 8 2.78 -5.08 -16.79
CA TYR A 8 1.40 -5.56 -16.80
C TYR A 8 1.25 -6.81 -17.68
N GLN A 9 1.74 -6.78 -18.92
CA GLN A 9 1.62 -7.91 -19.85
C GLN A 9 2.34 -9.17 -19.35
N ARG A 10 3.53 -9.02 -18.76
CA ARG A 10 4.28 -10.11 -18.13
C ARG A 10 3.55 -10.69 -16.92
N LEU A 11 3.03 -9.83 -16.03
CA LEU A 11 2.25 -10.26 -14.87
C LEU A 11 0.98 -10.99 -15.31
N ASP A 12 0.21 -10.42 -16.23
CA ASP A 12 -0.98 -11.05 -16.79
C ASP A 12 -0.66 -12.43 -17.37
N ARG A 13 0.44 -12.54 -18.13
CA ARG A 13 0.91 -13.82 -18.65
C ARG A 13 1.29 -14.81 -17.55
N ILE A 14 1.99 -14.37 -16.51
CA ILE A 14 2.38 -15.22 -15.37
C ILE A 14 1.15 -15.74 -14.63
N TYR A 15 0.18 -14.87 -14.35
CA TYR A 15 -1.08 -15.26 -13.71
C TYR A 15 -1.88 -16.25 -14.56
N GLN A 16 -1.95 -16.03 -15.88
CA GLN A 16 -2.55 -17.01 -16.79
C GLN A 16 -1.83 -18.36 -16.71
N LEU A 17 -0.48 -18.38 -16.77
CA LEU A 17 0.29 -19.63 -16.68
C LEU A 17 0.09 -20.34 -15.34
N TYR A 18 0.06 -19.58 -14.23
CA TYR A 18 -0.21 -20.10 -12.89
C TYR A 18 -1.57 -20.79 -12.82
N ILE A 19 -2.64 -20.14 -13.31
CA ILE A 19 -3.98 -20.73 -13.35
C ILE A 19 -4.01 -21.96 -14.25
N LYS A 20 -3.31 -21.92 -15.39
CA LYS A 20 -3.21 -23.08 -16.29
C LYS A 20 -2.55 -24.28 -15.62
N SER A 21 -1.53 -24.04 -14.80
CA SER A 21 -0.87 -25.09 -14.02
C SER A 21 -1.71 -25.56 -12.82
N ALA A 22 -2.45 -24.66 -12.17
CA ALA A 22 -3.28 -25.00 -11.01
C ALA A 22 -4.52 -25.82 -11.40
N PHE A 23 -5.05 -25.63 -12.61
CA PHE A 23 -6.20 -26.37 -13.13
C PHE A 23 -5.83 -27.14 -14.40
N PRO A 24 -5.04 -28.24 -14.32
CA PRO A 24 -4.62 -29.01 -15.49
C PRO A 24 -5.81 -29.80 -16.06
N LEU A 25 -6.44 -29.32 -17.14
CA LEU A 25 -7.63 -29.96 -17.70
C LEU A 25 -7.27 -31.02 -18.74
N ARG A 26 -7.75 -32.25 -18.55
CA ARG A 26 -7.59 -33.38 -19.49
C ARG A 26 -8.27 -33.12 -20.84
N TYR A 27 -9.33 -32.34 -20.85
CA TYR A 27 -10.16 -32.09 -22.03
C TYR A 27 -9.69 -30.82 -22.76
N PRO A 28 -9.19 -30.92 -24.01
CA PRO A 28 -8.70 -29.74 -24.72
C PRO A 28 -9.77 -28.67 -24.94
N ALA A 29 -11.05 -29.06 -25.12
CA ALA A 29 -12.13 -28.09 -25.26
C ALA A 29 -12.34 -27.25 -23.99
N LEU A 30 -12.24 -27.86 -22.80
CA LEU A 30 -12.34 -27.12 -21.54
C LEU A 30 -11.10 -26.26 -21.30
N ALA A 31 -9.91 -26.76 -21.68
CA ALA A 31 -8.68 -25.98 -21.59
C ALA A 31 -8.74 -24.73 -22.47
N GLU A 32 -9.24 -24.84 -23.70
CA GLU A 32 -9.44 -23.70 -24.60
C GLU A 32 -10.51 -22.74 -24.07
N GLU A 33 -11.63 -23.26 -23.56
CA GLU A 33 -12.70 -22.46 -22.96
C GLU A 33 -12.20 -21.64 -21.74
N ARG A 34 -11.42 -22.28 -20.86
CA ARG A 34 -10.73 -21.60 -19.75
C ARG A 34 -9.78 -20.52 -20.28
N ASP A 35 -8.91 -20.88 -21.23
CA ASP A 35 -7.89 -19.96 -21.76
C ASP A 35 -8.52 -18.73 -22.42
N ARG A 36 -9.65 -18.91 -23.14
CA ARG A 36 -10.41 -17.83 -23.76
C ARG A 36 -11.00 -16.89 -22.72
N ARG A 37 -11.48 -17.41 -21.59
CA ARG A 37 -12.03 -16.59 -20.48
C ARG A 37 -10.96 -15.85 -19.69
N LEU A 38 -9.77 -16.41 -19.54
CA LEU A 38 -8.67 -15.77 -18.81
C LEU A 38 -8.02 -14.63 -19.61
N GLN A 39 -8.19 -14.60 -20.94
CA GLN A 39 -7.62 -13.58 -21.81
C GLN A 39 -8.50 -12.33 -21.88
N PHE A 40 -8.09 -11.27 -21.17
CA PHE A 40 -8.76 -9.97 -21.22
C PHE A 40 -9.03 -9.47 -22.64
N LEU A 41 -8.02 -9.52 -23.53
CA LEU A 41 -8.11 -8.98 -24.89
C LEU A 41 -9.17 -9.66 -25.76
N ARG A 42 -9.67 -10.84 -25.35
CA ARG A 42 -10.73 -11.57 -26.06
C ARG A 42 -12.14 -11.27 -25.54
N ASP A 43 -12.28 -10.80 -24.30
CA ASP A 43 -13.55 -10.31 -23.75
C ASP A 43 -13.33 -9.05 -22.89
N PRO A 44 -13.12 -7.88 -23.52
CA PRO A 44 -12.89 -6.62 -22.81
C PRO A 44 -14.10 -6.15 -21.97
N HIS A 45 -15.28 -6.71 -22.21
CA HIS A 45 -16.52 -6.35 -21.52
C HIS A 45 -16.70 -7.13 -20.22
N ASN A 46 -16.00 -8.26 -20.04
CA ASN A 46 -16.04 -9.07 -18.83
C ASN A 46 -14.64 -9.59 -18.42
N PRO A 47 -13.71 -8.68 -18.03
CA PRO A 47 -12.39 -9.03 -17.54
C PRO A 47 -12.47 -9.99 -16.34
N VAL A 48 -11.89 -11.18 -16.47
CA VAL A 48 -11.82 -12.16 -15.36
C VAL A 48 -10.58 -11.95 -14.48
N LEU A 49 -9.42 -11.84 -15.12
CA LEU A 49 -8.14 -11.89 -14.43
C LEU A 49 -7.59 -10.50 -14.11
N SER A 50 -7.70 -9.60 -15.06
CA SER A 50 -7.06 -8.29 -15.04
C SER A 50 -7.85 -7.29 -15.87
N ILE A 51 -7.70 -6.01 -15.55
CA ILE A 51 -8.17 -4.91 -16.39
C ILE A 51 -6.96 -4.12 -16.94
N PRO A 52 -7.14 -3.40 -18.06
CA PRO A 52 -6.12 -2.51 -18.59
C PRO A 52 -5.56 -1.60 -17.50
N PRO A 53 -4.24 -1.35 -17.49
CA PRO A 53 -3.64 -0.45 -16.53
C PRO A 53 -4.31 0.92 -16.55
N LEU A 54 -4.58 1.47 -15.37
CA LEU A 54 -4.88 2.89 -15.27
C LEU A 54 -3.58 3.65 -15.09
N VAL A 55 -3.39 4.69 -15.89
CA VAL A 55 -2.23 5.57 -15.86
C VAL A 55 -2.63 6.88 -15.19
N GLU A 56 -1.88 7.28 -14.18
CA GLU A 56 -2.10 8.51 -13.42
C GLU A 56 -0.80 9.33 -13.43
N PRO A 57 -0.75 10.48 -14.13
CA PRO A 57 0.35 11.41 -13.97
C PRO A 57 0.29 11.97 -12.54
N VAL A 58 1.42 11.92 -11.82
CA VAL A 58 1.51 12.49 -10.47
C VAL A 58 1.12 13.97 -10.54
N PRO A 59 0.11 14.41 -9.76
CA PRO A 59 -0.33 15.79 -9.78
C PRO A 59 0.79 16.78 -9.49
N ILE A 60 0.82 17.87 -10.25
CA ILE A 60 1.73 18.99 -10.03
C ILE A 60 1.01 20.02 -9.16
N TYR A 61 1.60 20.36 -8.02
CA TYR A 61 1.10 21.40 -7.12
C TYR A 61 1.98 22.65 -7.14
N PRO A 62 1.44 23.82 -6.82
CA PRO A 62 2.22 25.05 -6.69
C PRO A 62 3.38 24.89 -5.71
N SER A 63 4.57 25.31 -6.14
CA SER A 63 5.74 25.41 -5.27
C SER A 63 5.59 26.60 -4.32
N SER A 64 6.13 26.48 -3.10
CA SER A 64 6.31 27.62 -2.20
C SER A 64 7.45 28.55 -2.63
N GLY A 65 8.29 28.11 -3.56
CA GLY A 65 9.52 28.80 -3.98
C GLY A 65 10.69 28.61 -3.02
N MET A 66 10.51 27.89 -1.91
CA MET A 66 11.51 27.69 -0.85
C MET A 66 11.78 26.21 -0.64
N ASN A 67 13.04 25.84 -0.38
CA ASN A 67 13.34 24.53 0.22
C ASN A 67 13.03 24.54 1.73
N LEU A 68 13.15 23.39 2.41
CA LEU A 68 12.84 23.30 3.84
C LEU A 68 13.71 24.25 4.68
N SER A 69 15.01 24.31 4.41
CA SER A 69 15.96 25.14 5.14
C SER A 69 15.61 26.64 5.05
N GLU A 70 15.21 27.10 3.86
CA GLU A 70 14.72 28.46 3.62
C GLU A 70 13.37 28.71 4.29
N ALA A 71 12.42 27.78 4.17
CA ALA A 71 11.10 27.89 4.79
C ALA A 71 11.20 28.04 6.31
N VAL A 72 12.10 27.29 6.95
CA VAL A 72 12.34 27.35 8.41
C VAL A 72 12.87 28.70 8.87
N THR A 73 13.57 29.47 8.02
CA THR A 73 14.01 30.84 8.38
C THR A 73 12.85 31.82 8.56
N ASN A 74 11.68 31.52 7.99
CA ASN A 74 10.45 32.31 8.14
C ASN A 74 9.64 31.93 9.38
N LEU A 75 10.09 30.94 10.17
CA LEU A 75 9.48 30.55 11.45
C LEU A 75 10.13 31.28 12.64
N PRO A 76 9.46 31.33 13.81
CA PRO A 76 10.08 31.82 15.03
C PRO A 76 11.37 31.05 15.36
N ARG A 77 12.35 31.75 15.93
CA ARG A 77 13.73 31.26 16.12
C ARG A 77 13.83 29.91 16.84
N GLU A 78 12.93 29.65 17.78
CA GLU A 78 12.85 28.40 18.55
C GLU A 78 12.54 27.15 17.70
N TYR A 79 11.99 27.32 16.49
CA TYR A 79 11.65 26.24 15.57
C TYR A 79 12.73 25.96 14.51
N GLN A 80 13.88 26.66 14.55
CA GLN A 80 14.91 26.55 13.52
C GLN A 80 15.53 25.16 13.38
N ASP A 81 15.53 24.37 14.47
CA ASP A 81 16.02 23.00 14.48
C ASP A 81 15.14 22.02 13.66
N LEU A 82 13.98 22.46 13.16
CA LEU A 82 13.19 21.68 12.19
C LEU A 82 14.01 21.33 10.94
N ALA A 83 14.91 22.21 10.49
CA ALA A 83 15.76 21.93 9.33
C ALA A 83 16.63 20.67 9.54
N GLN A 84 17.04 20.40 10.78
CA GLN A 84 17.87 19.23 11.12
C GLN A 84 17.05 17.93 11.17
N LEU A 85 15.84 17.96 11.75
CA LEU A 85 14.96 16.79 11.77
C LEU A 85 14.38 16.48 10.38
N GLY A 86 14.04 17.51 9.59
CA GLY A 86 13.41 17.35 8.30
C GLY A 86 14.37 17.15 7.13
N GLN A 87 15.69 17.17 7.34
CA GLN A 87 16.69 17.05 6.27
C GLN A 87 16.59 15.75 5.43
N THR A 88 15.99 14.68 5.98
CA THR A 88 15.79 13.42 5.25
C THR A 88 14.42 13.32 4.58
N LEU A 89 13.55 14.32 4.77
CA LEU A 89 12.25 14.41 4.09
C LEU A 89 12.38 15.04 2.71
N PHE A 90 13.23 16.06 2.58
CA PHE A 90 13.45 16.81 1.35
C PHE A 90 14.94 16.96 1.11
N ASP A 91 15.37 16.74 -0.12
CA ASP A 91 16.68 17.17 -0.59
C ASP A 91 16.72 18.71 -0.59
N ASP A 92 17.89 19.32 -0.33
CA ASP A 92 18.06 20.78 -0.31
C ASP A 92 17.73 21.44 -1.66
N THR A 93 17.75 20.67 -2.75
CA THR A 93 17.34 21.11 -4.10
C THR A 93 15.82 21.12 -4.30
N ILE A 94 15.05 20.52 -3.39
CA ILE A 94 13.59 20.36 -3.52
C ILE A 94 12.88 21.49 -2.80
N GLN A 95 12.08 22.23 -3.55
CA GLN A 95 11.13 23.19 -2.99
C GLN A 95 9.92 22.47 -2.40
N ILE A 96 9.51 22.87 -1.20
CA ILE A 96 8.28 22.35 -0.58
C ILE A 96 7.06 22.94 -1.28
N TYR A 97 5.94 22.22 -1.29
CA TYR A 97 4.72 22.72 -1.89
C TYR A 97 4.09 23.85 -1.06
N GLN A 98 3.32 24.72 -1.73
CA GLN A 98 2.65 25.84 -1.08
C GLN A 98 1.72 25.39 0.06
N HIS A 99 0.98 24.30 -0.12
CA HIS A 99 0.10 23.76 0.94
C HIS A 99 0.88 23.15 2.11
N GLN A 100 2.09 22.62 1.88
CA GLN A 100 2.96 22.14 2.95
C GLN A 100 3.48 23.32 3.79
N TRP A 101 3.91 24.40 3.14
CA TRP A 101 4.30 25.64 3.80
C TRP A 101 3.14 26.26 4.58
N GLN A 102 1.96 26.39 3.97
CA GLN A 102 0.75 26.87 4.65
C GLN A 102 0.44 26.02 5.88
N SER A 103 0.58 24.70 5.79
CA SER A 103 0.32 23.82 6.93
C SER A 103 1.27 24.07 8.09
N LEU A 104 2.55 24.27 7.76
CA LEU A 104 3.56 24.62 8.75
C LEU A 104 3.27 25.99 9.40
N GLN A 105 2.94 27.00 8.59
CA GLN A 105 2.63 28.35 9.06
C GLN A 105 1.37 28.39 9.94
N GLU A 106 0.28 27.75 9.51
CA GLU A 106 -0.99 27.75 10.24
C GLU A 106 -0.87 27.03 11.60
N ALA A 107 -0.16 25.90 11.64
CA ALA A 107 -0.02 25.11 12.87
C ALA A 107 0.93 25.79 13.88
N ILE A 108 2.06 26.31 13.39
CA ILE A 108 3.13 26.82 14.26
C ILE A 108 2.95 28.30 14.58
N VAL A 109 2.67 29.14 13.59
CA VAL A 109 2.58 30.60 13.76
C VAL A 109 1.18 31.00 14.20
N ASN A 110 0.16 30.58 13.45
CA ASN A 110 -1.23 30.95 13.73
C ASN A 110 -1.89 30.07 14.78
N GLN A 111 -1.24 28.98 15.17
CA GLN A 111 -1.69 28.12 16.27
C GLN A 111 -3.12 27.60 16.00
N LYS A 112 -3.40 27.20 14.75
CA LYS A 112 -4.69 26.68 14.28
C LYS A 112 -4.69 25.16 14.15
N ASP A 113 -5.89 24.59 14.28
CA ASP A 113 -6.15 23.22 13.83
C ASP A 113 -6.21 23.21 12.30
N ILE A 114 -5.79 22.12 11.66
CA ILE A 114 -5.62 22.07 10.20
C ILE A 114 -6.37 20.90 9.61
N VAL A 115 -7.05 21.16 8.49
CA VAL A 115 -7.56 20.14 7.59
C VAL A 115 -7.00 20.33 6.19
N VAL A 116 -6.23 19.35 5.72
CA VAL A 116 -5.61 19.37 4.39
C VAL A 116 -6.47 18.55 3.44
N THR A 117 -6.96 19.19 2.38
CA THR A 117 -7.96 18.61 1.45
C THR A 117 -7.37 18.30 0.07
N THR A 118 -6.04 18.27 -0.06
CA THR A 118 -5.36 18.01 -1.34
C THR A 118 -5.53 16.56 -1.82
N GLY A 119 -5.35 16.36 -3.14
CA GLY A 119 -5.44 15.04 -3.75
C GLY A 119 -4.37 14.06 -3.26
N THR A 120 -4.56 12.77 -3.55
CA THR A 120 -3.60 11.70 -3.24
C THR A 120 -2.26 11.98 -3.92
N GLY A 121 -1.14 11.68 -3.24
CA GLY A 121 0.21 11.92 -3.78
C GLY A 121 0.69 13.38 -3.76
N SER A 122 -0.05 14.30 -3.14
CA SER A 122 0.34 15.71 -2.98
C SER A 122 1.34 15.99 -1.85
N GLY A 123 1.81 14.96 -1.14
CA GLY A 123 2.61 15.16 0.08
C GLY A 123 1.79 15.69 1.27
N LYS A 124 0.57 15.15 1.45
CA LYS A 124 -0.30 15.41 2.62
C LYS A 124 0.36 15.03 3.93
N THR A 125 1.13 13.95 3.93
CA THR A 125 1.84 13.47 5.13
C THR A 125 2.76 14.54 5.71
N GLU A 126 3.50 15.26 4.88
CA GLU A 126 4.37 16.35 5.32
C GLU A 126 3.62 17.51 5.95
N CYS A 127 2.34 17.71 5.61
CA CYS A 127 1.54 18.80 6.14
C CYS A 127 1.25 18.66 7.63
N PHE A 128 1.15 17.42 8.15
CA PHE A 128 1.07 17.19 9.60
C PHE A 128 2.42 16.85 10.22
N LEU A 129 3.32 16.22 9.47
CA LEU A 129 4.61 15.77 9.99
C LEU A 129 5.55 16.95 10.25
N LEU A 130 5.60 17.95 9.37
CA LEU A 130 6.46 19.12 9.56
C LEU A 130 6.11 19.93 10.82
N PRO A 131 4.84 20.28 11.10
CA PRO A 131 4.48 20.90 12.37
C PRO A 131 4.83 20.05 13.59
N LEU A 132 4.61 18.74 13.53
CA LEU A 132 4.96 17.83 14.62
C LEU A 132 6.46 17.83 14.91
N LEU A 133 7.28 17.70 13.87
CA LEU A 133 8.74 17.73 14.00
C LEU A 133 9.24 19.09 14.50
N ALA A 134 8.63 20.19 14.05
CA ALA A 134 8.95 21.53 14.55
C ALA A 134 8.72 21.61 16.07
N GLN A 135 7.57 21.11 16.55
CA GLN A 135 7.29 21.13 17.98
C GLN A 135 8.24 20.23 18.77
N LEU A 136 8.55 19.02 18.28
CA LEU A 136 9.50 18.12 18.94
C LEU A 136 10.92 18.69 18.95
N ALA A 137 11.34 19.34 17.88
CA ALA A 137 12.62 20.06 17.80
C ALA A 137 12.70 21.18 18.84
N LYS A 138 11.63 21.97 18.99
CA LYS A 138 11.52 23.02 20.02
C LYS A 138 11.55 22.43 21.43
N GLU A 139 10.67 21.47 21.75
CA GLU A 139 10.60 20.87 23.10
C GLU A 139 11.93 20.20 23.49
N SER A 140 12.59 19.54 22.53
CA SER A 140 13.84 18.82 22.82
C SER A 140 14.98 19.72 23.31
N GLN A 141 14.94 21.03 23.03
CA GLN A 141 15.94 21.99 23.52
C GLN A 141 16.00 22.05 25.05
N SER A 142 14.90 21.73 25.75
CA SER A 142 14.83 21.74 27.22
C SER A 142 15.03 20.37 27.87
N TRP A 143 15.32 19.32 27.09
CA TRP A 143 15.47 17.98 27.64
C TRP A 143 16.75 17.83 28.46
N THR A 144 16.60 17.24 29.64
CA THR A 144 17.72 16.92 30.52
C THR A 144 18.54 15.77 29.94
N ALA A 145 19.85 15.77 30.22
CA ALA A 145 20.70 14.66 29.83
C ALA A 145 20.23 13.36 30.51
N PRO A 146 20.21 12.23 29.78
CA PRO A 146 19.88 10.95 30.37
C PRO A 146 21.01 10.47 31.30
N ASN A 147 20.69 9.54 32.19
CA ASN A 147 21.70 8.81 32.96
C ASN A 147 22.48 7.84 32.04
N SER A 148 23.56 7.27 32.57
CA SER A 148 24.30 6.19 31.87
C SER A 148 23.38 5.01 31.54
N ILE A 149 23.45 4.54 30.30
CA ILE A 149 22.71 3.36 29.85
C ILE A 149 23.04 2.16 30.77
N PRO A 150 22.05 1.38 31.24
CA PRO A 150 22.30 0.24 32.12
C PRO A 150 23.16 -0.80 31.42
N THR A 151 24.10 -1.42 32.14
CA THR A 151 24.97 -2.45 31.57
C THR A 151 24.20 -3.67 31.08
N ASN A 152 23.01 -3.91 31.62
CA ASN A 152 22.10 -5.00 31.25
C ASN A 152 21.01 -4.58 30.23
N GLN A 153 21.15 -3.43 29.55
CA GLN A 153 20.17 -2.90 28.59
C GLN A 153 19.86 -3.88 27.44
N ARG A 154 20.87 -4.59 26.91
CA ARG A 154 20.69 -5.72 25.98
C ARG A 154 20.26 -6.96 26.75
N TRP A 155 19.10 -6.88 27.40
CA TRP A 155 18.62 -7.88 28.35
C TRP A 155 18.28 -9.24 27.71
N TRP A 156 18.14 -9.27 26.38
CA TRP A 156 17.92 -10.48 25.60
C TRP A 156 19.21 -11.25 25.27
N ASP A 157 20.37 -10.67 25.56
CA ASP A 157 21.67 -11.33 25.45
C ASP A 157 22.08 -11.92 26.81
N SER A 158 22.19 -13.25 26.86
CA SER A 158 22.53 -13.99 28.09
C SER A 158 23.91 -13.65 28.64
N ASN A 159 24.84 -13.17 27.80
CA ASN A 159 26.18 -12.75 28.25
C ASN A 159 26.14 -11.38 28.93
N VAL A 160 25.20 -10.52 28.52
CA VAL A 160 25.06 -9.15 29.00
C VAL A 160 24.14 -9.09 30.23
N ASN A 161 23.06 -9.90 30.23
CA ASN A 161 22.12 -9.99 31.34
C ASN A 161 21.86 -11.46 31.73
N PRO A 162 22.75 -12.09 32.51
CA PRO A 162 22.62 -13.49 32.92
C PRO A 162 21.34 -13.80 33.73
N LYS A 163 20.77 -12.79 34.39
CA LYS A 163 19.50 -12.91 35.12
C LYS A 163 18.30 -13.01 34.18
N GLY A 164 18.44 -12.55 32.94
CA GLY A 164 17.39 -12.57 31.93
C GLY A 164 16.18 -11.68 32.25
N GLU A 165 16.32 -10.75 33.18
CA GLU A 165 15.27 -9.82 33.59
C GLU A 165 15.05 -8.77 32.50
N TRP A 166 13.80 -8.48 32.16
CA TRP A 166 13.47 -7.43 31.20
C TRP A 166 13.91 -6.05 31.73
N VAL A 167 14.47 -5.23 30.83
CA VAL A 167 14.86 -3.84 31.11
C VAL A 167 14.14 -2.95 30.10
N ALA A 168 13.41 -1.94 30.60
CA ALA A 168 12.71 -1.00 29.76
C ALA A 168 13.69 -0.17 28.92
N GLN A 169 13.36 0.05 27.65
CA GLN A 169 14.19 0.79 26.69
C GLN A 169 14.66 2.15 27.23
N ARG A 170 13.78 2.89 27.91
CA ARG A 170 14.01 4.27 28.36
C ARG A 170 14.33 4.41 29.86
N SER A 171 14.67 3.31 30.52
CA SER A 171 14.91 3.28 31.98
C SER A 171 16.03 4.21 32.49
N HIS A 172 16.91 4.69 31.61
CA HIS A 172 17.99 5.62 31.93
C HIS A 172 17.62 7.09 31.69
N GLU A 173 16.51 7.38 31.02
CA GLU A 173 16.12 8.74 30.73
C GLU A 173 15.54 9.44 31.97
N THR A 174 15.82 10.74 32.09
CA THR A 174 15.35 11.57 33.22
C THR A 174 14.27 12.56 32.80
N ARG A 175 14.09 12.77 31.49
CA ARG A 175 13.07 13.67 30.94
C ARG A 175 11.67 13.08 31.11
N PRO A 176 10.61 13.91 31.17
CA PRO A 176 9.24 13.43 31.24
C PRO A 176 8.89 12.50 30.07
N THR A 177 8.19 11.41 30.38
CA THR A 177 7.66 10.45 29.40
C THR A 177 6.17 10.73 29.18
N ALA A 178 5.80 11.07 27.95
CA ALA A 178 4.44 11.45 27.60
C ALA A 178 4.21 11.28 26.11
N VAL A 179 2.97 11.02 25.72
CA VAL A 179 2.57 11.06 24.31
C VAL A 179 2.39 12.53 23.92
N ARG A 180 3.32 13.05 23.12
CA ARG A 180 3.24 14.40 22.53
C ARG A 180 2.30 14.40 21.34
N ALA A 181 2.33 13.31 20.56
CA ALA A 181 1.49 13.13 19.40
C ALA A 181 0.85 11.73 19.34
N LEU A 182 -0.44 11.70 19.07
CA LEU A 182 -1.18 10.48 18.74
C LEU A 182 -1.55 10.50 17.27
N ILE A 183 -1.10 9.50 16.52
CA ILE A 183 -1.46 9.31 15.11
C ILE A 183 -2.46 8.16 14.99
N LEU A 184 -3.65 8.47 14.48
CA LEU A 184 -4.72 7.50 14.22
C LEU A 184 -4.80 7.17 12.73
N TYR A 185 -4.68 5.89 12.42
CA TYR A 185 -4.86 5.36 11.07
C TYR A 185 -6.11 4.47 10.96
N PRO A 186 -6.78 4.48 9.80
CA PRO A 186 -7.93 3.61 9.57
C PRO A 186 -7.51 2.16 9.30
N LEU A 187 -6.33 1.93 8.72
CA LEU A 187 -5.86 0.62 8.25
C LEU A 187 -4.40 0.35 8.70
N ASN A 188 -4.09 -0.90 9.06
CA ASN A 188 -2.74 -1.29 9.50
C ASN A 188 -1.67 -1.15 8.40
N ALA A 189 -2.02 -1.31 7.12
CA ALA A 189 -1.05 -1.18 6.02
C ALA A 189 -0.43 0.22 5.94
N LEU A 190 -1.22 1.26 6.25
CA LEU A 190 -0.75 2.65 6.30
C LEU A 190 0.23 2.87 7.46
N VAL A 191 0.12 2.10 8.54
CA VAL A 191 1.00 2.23 9.70
C VAL A 191 2.45 1.85 9.37
N GLU A 192 2.67 0.80 8.58
CA GLU A 192 4.04 0.35 8.23
C GLU A 192 4.79 1.37 7.38
N ASP A 193 4.11 1.96 6.40
CA ASP A 193 4.70 3.02 5.56
C ASP A 193 5.14 4.22 6.41
N GLN A 194 4.33 4.57 7.40
CA GLN A 194 4.55 5.71 8.27
C GLN A 194 5.61 5.43 9.33
N LEU A 195 5.72 4.19 9.82
CA LEU A 195 6.84 3.77 10.66
C LEU A 195 8.16 3.86 9.91
N ARG A 196 8.24 3.35 8.68
CA ARG A 196 9.42 3.48 7.82
C ARG A 196 9.81 4.95 7.63
N ARG A 197 8.83 5.82 7.39
CA ARG A 197 9.04 7.26 7.27
C ARG A 197 9.55 7.88 8.58
N LEU A 198 8.97 7.54 9.74
CA LEU A 198 9.46 8.03 11.03
C LEU A 198 10.88 7.54 11.31
N ARG A 199 11.23 6.29 10.99
CA ARG A 199 12.62 5.78 11.07
C ARG A 199 13.55 6.62 10.22
N ARG A 200 13.16 6.98 8.99
CA ARG A 200 13.99 7.84 8.14
C ARG A 200 14.24 9.23 8.73
N VAL A 201 13.24 9.78 9.41
CA VAL A 201 13.29 11.13 9.98
C VAL A 201 13.96 11.18 11.34
N LEU A 202 13.75 10.18 12.18
CA LEU A 202 14.16 10.20 13.59
C LEU A 202 15.37 9.29 13.87
N ASP A 203 15.60 8.29 13.01
CA ASP A 203 16.62 7.24 13.19
C ASP A 203 17.69 7.20 12.09
N SER A 204 17.76 8.24 11.25
CA SER A 204 18.89 8.40 10.32
C SER A 204 20.18 8.75 11.08
N SER A 205 21.32 8.31 10.54
CA SER A 205 22.62 8.53 11.18
C SER A 205 22.97 10.01 11.34
N THR A 206 22.56 10.87 10.40
CA THR A 206 22.76 12.33 10.49
C THR A 206 21.92 12.95 11.62
N VAL A 207 20.67 12.51 11.80
CA VAL A 207 19.81 12.98 12.88
C VAL A 207 20.30 12.48 14.25
N HIS A 208 20.73 11.23 14.36
CA HIS A 208 21.35 10.71 15.59
C HIS A 208 22.59 11.51 15.98
N GLN A 209 23.49 11.80 15.03
CA GLN A 209 24.67 12.64 15.31
C GLN A 209 24.29 14.04 15.78
N TRP A 210 23.23 14.63 15.21
CA TRP A 210 22.72 15.92 15.66
C TRP A 210 22.14 15.84 17.08
N LEU A 211 21.34 14.82 17.39
CA LEU A 211 20.79 14.57 18.73
C LEU A 211 21.89 14.32 19.77
N ASP A 212 22.93 13.54 19.42
CA ASP A 212 24.07 13.29 20.29
C ASP A 212 24.82 14.59 20.63
N ARG A 213 25.05 15.44 19.63
CA ARG A 213 25.79 16.70 19.78
C ARG A 213 24.98 17.78 20.49
N THR A 214 23.69 17.89 20.20
CA THR A 214 22.89 19.08 20.57
C THR A 214 21.78 18.78 21.57
N ARG A 215 21.48 17.49 21.83
CA ARG A 215 20.43 17.02 22.76
C ARG A 215 20.96 16.01 23.79
N ALA A 216 22.27 15.99 24.01
CA ALA A 216 22.94 15.11 24.97
C ALA A 216 22.61 13.61 24.76
N GLY A 217 22.36 13.20 23.52
CA GLY A 217 22.03 11.82 23.18
C GLY A 217 20.57 11.42 23.41
N ASN A 218 19.68 12.35 23.82
CA ASN A 218 18.25 12.04 23.88
C ASN A 218 17.71 11.67 22.49
N ARG A 219 16.97 10.57 22.41
CA ARG A 219 16.26 10.17 21.19
C ARG A 219 14.82 10.68 21.23
N ILE A 220 14.28 11.01 20.05
CA ILE A 220 12.84 11.22 19.86
C ILE A 220 12.21 9.85 19.63
N THR A 221 11.32 9.47 20.53
CA THR A 221 10.78 8.12 20.63
C THR A 221 9.43 8.00 19.96
N PHE A 222 9.22 6.91 19.25
CA PHE A 222 7.97 6.63 18.57
C PHE A 222 7.63 5.15 18.67
N GLY A 223 6.36 4.79 18.66
CA GLY A 223 5.96 3.41 18.79
C GLY A 223 4.60 3.13 18.17
N ARG A 224 4.49 1.96 17.55
CA ARG A 224 3.20 1.43 17.10
C ARG A 224 2.56 0.63 18.22
N TYR A 225 1.33 0.97 18.57
CA TYR A 225 0.50 0.24 19.53
C TYR A 225 -0.75 -0.31 18.84
N THR A 226 -0.66 -1.50 18.24
CA THR A 226 -1.74 -2.21 17.55
C THR A 226 -1.75 -3.69 17.90
N GLY A 227 -2.61 -4.48 17.26
CA GLY A 227 -2.62 -5.95 17.37
C GLY A 227 -1.28 -6.62 17.03
N LEU A 228 -0.45 -5.98 16.19
CA LEU A 228 0.87 -6.48 15.76
C LEU A 228 2.01 -6.11 16.71
N THR A 229 1.77 -5.24 17.69
CA THR A 229 2.82 -4.85 18.65
C THR A 229 3.17 -6.03 19.54
N PRO A 230 4.47 -6.41 19.64
CA PRO A 230 4.91 -7.56 20.42
C PRO A 230 4.39 -7.57 21.86
N ILE A 231 3.92 -8.77 22.24
CA ILE A 231 3.53 -9.22 23.59
C ILE A 231 2.38 -8.42 24.24
N PRO A 232 1.18 -9.02 24.42
CA PRO A 232 0.09 -8.40 25.15
C PRO A 232 0.19 -8.60 26.67
N GLY A 233 -0.38 -7.66 27.42
CA GLY A 233 -0.57 -7.77 28.88
C GLY A 233 0.51 -7.07 29.69
N LYS A 234 0.48 -7.24 31.02
CA LYS A 234 1.49 -6.68 31.93
C LYS A 234 2.76 -7.51 31.90
N GLN A 235 3.89 -6.88 32.23
CA GLN A 235 5.13 -7.57 32.50
C GLN A 235 4.94 -8.54 33.67
N VAL A 236 5.37 -9.78 33.47
CA VAL A 236 5.40 -10.82 34.52
C VAL A 236 6.78 -11.48 34.47
N PRO A 237 7.56 -11.43 35.57
CA PRO A 237 8.86 -12.10 35.64
C PRO A 237 8.75 -13.59 35.33
N ASN A 238 9.75 -14.15 34.64
CA ASN A 238 9.85 -15.58 34.33
C ASN A 238 8.61 -16.18 33.59
N SER A 239 7.90 -15.38 32.81
CA SER A 239 6.77 -15.82 32.00
C SER A 239 7.19 -16.33 30.62
N ASP A 240 6.36 -17.17 29.99
CA ASP A 240 6.59 -17.59 28.60
C ASP A 240 6.58 -16.39 27.63
N LYS A 241 5.83 -15.34 27.97
CA LYS A 241 5.83 -14.05 27.24
C LYS A 241 7.20 -13.35 27.26
N LEU A 242 7.95 -13.46 28.35
CA LEU A 242 9.31 -12.91 28.40
C LEU A 242 10.26 -13.71 27.50
N LYS A 243 10.09 -15.04 27.40
CA LYS A 243 10.86 -15.87 26.48
C LYS A 243 10.52 -15.54 25.02
N GLU A 244 9.23 -15.36 24.73
CA GLU A 244 8.75 -14.94 23.41
C GLU A 244 9.30 -13.56 23.02
N LEU A 245 9.23 -12.57 23.92
CA LEU A 245 9.84 -11.25 23.66
C LEU A 245 11.34 -11.36 23.42
N ARG A 246 12.04 -12.20 24.20
CA ARG A 246 13.48 -12.41 24.04
C ARG A 246 13.81 -12.95 22.65
N ALA A 247 13.06 -13.95 22.17
CA ALA A 247 13.26 -14.50 20.83
C ALA A 247 13.02 -13.45 19.73
N ILE A 248 11.97 -12.63 19.87
CA ILE A 248 11.69 -11.52 18.95
C ILE A 248 12.85 -10.51 18.93
N MET A 249 13.35 -10.11 20.10
CA MET A 249 14.46 -9.16 20.20
C MET A 249 15.77 -9.71 19.61
N GLN A 250 16.03 -11.02 19.79
CA GLN A 250 17.18 -11.69 19.18
C GLN A 250 17.07 -11.74 17.65
N SER A 251 15.89 -12.07 17.09
CA SER A 251 15.64 -12.03 15.64
C SER A 251 15.84 -10.63 15.07
N MET A 252 15.27 -9.60 15.72
CA MET A 252 15.43 -8.21 15.29
C MET A 252 16.90 -7.78 15.29
N GLU A 253 17.68 -8.21 16.27
CA GLU A 253 19.11 -7.91 16.32
C GLU A 253 19.90 -8.63 15.24
N GLU A 254 19.62 -9.90 14.99
CA GLU A 254 20.23 -10.67 13.91
C GLU A 254 19.94 -10.02 12.55
N GLU A 255 18.67 -9.66 12.29
CA GLU A 255 18.26 -8.94 11.08
C GLU A 255 19.00 -7.61 10.92
N TYR A 256 19.10 -6.82 12.00
CA TYR A 256 19.82 -5.54 11.98
C TYR A 256 21.32 -5.72 11.71
N GLN A 257 21.97 -6.71 12.34
CA GLN A 257 23.39 -6.99 12.11
C GLN A 257 23.63 -7.50 10.68
N ASN A 258 22.77 -8.37 10.16
CA ASN A 258 22.85 -8.86 8.79
C ASN A 258 22.73 -7.72 7.77
N LEU A 259 21.80 -6.79 8.01
CA LEU A 259 21.64 -5.58 7.22
C LEU A 259 22.92 -4.72 7.24
N GLN A 260 23.47 -4.42 8.43
CA GLN A 260 24.69 -3.62 8.56
C GLN A 260 25.89 -4.28 7.88
N ASN A 261 26.06 -5.59 8.07
CA ASN A 261 27.11 -6.37 7.41
C ASN A 261 26.96 -6.34 5.89
N GLY A 262 25.73 -6.50 5.38
CA GLY A 262 25.42 -6.40 3.95
C GLY A 262 25.81 -5.04 3.37
N ILE A 263 25.35 -3.95 3.99
CA ILE A 263 25.70 -2.57 3.58
C ILE A 263 27.21 -2.32 3.64
N SER A 264 27.89 -2.85 4.67
CA SER A 264 29.34 -2.68 4.80
C SER A 264 30.15 -3.45 3.75
N THR A 265 29.63 -4.61 3.32
CA THR A 265 30.28 -5.48 2.32
C THR A 265 30.04 -4.95 0.91
N ASP A 266 28.83 -4.46 0.65
CA ASP A 266 28.44 -3.87 -0.63
C ASP A 266 27.74 -2.52 -0.42
N PRO A 267 28.52 -1.41 -0.37
CA PRO A 267 27.97 -0.08 -0.24
C PRO A 267 27.07 0.35 -1.40
N SER A 268 27.15 -0.33 -2.55
CA SER A 268 26.32 0.01 -3.72
C SER A 268 24.83 -0.29 -3.51
N LEU A 269 24.50 -1.17 -2.55
CA LEU A 269 23.13 -1.45 -2.12
C LEU A 269 22.38 -0.18 -1.70
N LEU A 270 23.05 0.81 -1.12
CA LEU A 270 22.43 2.08 -0.74
C LEU A 270 22.19 3.01 -1.93
N ASN A 271 22.90 2.83 -3.03
CA ASN A 271 22.63 3.57 -4.27
C ASN A 271 21.38 3.00 -4.95
N GLU A 272 21.22 1.67 -4.94
CA GLU A 272 20.05 0.99 -5.52
C GLU A 272 18.81 1.11 -4.64
N MET A 273 18.98 0.98 -3.32
CA MET A 273 17.90 1.01 -2.33
C MET A 273 18.25 1.96 -1.16
N PRO A 274 18.14 3.30 -1.35
CA PRO A 274 18.49 4.27 -0.31
C PRO A 274 17.68 4.11 0.99
N ASP A 275 16.45 3.63 0.91
CA ASP A 275 15.56 3.43 2.06
C ASP A 275 15.79 2.08 2.78
N LEU A 276 16.70 1.22 2.31
CA LEU A 276 16.96 -0.12 2.86
C LEU A 276 17.14 -0.12 4.40
N PRO A 277 17.90 0.83 5.00
CA PRO A 277 18.11 0.85 6.45
C PRO A 277 16.84 1.08 7.28
N PHE A 278 15.77 1.63 6.68
CA PHE A 278 14.57 2.05 7.39
C PHE A 278 13.45 1.00 7.34
N TYR A 279 13.65 -0.12 6.63
CA TYR A 279 12.73 -1.26 6.67
C TYR A 279 12.76 -2.00 8.02
N PHE A 280 13.87 -1.91 8.74
CA PHE A 280 14.10 -2.59 10.00
C PHE A 280 14.28 -1.57 11.15
N PRO A 281 13.81 -1.89 12.37
CA PRO A 281 14.02 -1.03 13.53
C PRO A 281 15.51 -1.02 13.93
N ARG A 282 16.04 0.16 14.24
CA ARG A 282 17.37 0.30 14.86
C ARG A 282 17.30 -0.03 16.35
N LEU A 283 18.27 -0.79 16.85
CA LEU A 283 18.25 -1.15 18.28
C LEU A 283 18.70 -0.02 19.21
N ASP A 284 19.50 0.92 18.68
CA ASP A 284 19.97 2.17 19.30
C ASP A 284 19.08 3.38 18.94
N GLY A 285 17.95 3.12 18.26
CA GLY A 285 17.00 4.13 17.78
C GLY A 285 15.93 4.53 18.78
N GLY A 286 15.08 5.45 18.33
CA GLY A 286 13.91 5.95 19.07
C GLY A 286 12.69 5.03 19.00
N GLU A 287 12.66 4.07 18.08
CA GLU A 287 11.52 3.15 17.95
C GLU A 287 11.35 2.25 19.18
N MET A 288 10.16 2.28 19.76
CA MET A 288 9.75 1.44 20.88
C MET A 288 9.18 0.12 20.37
N ARG A 289 9.83 -0.98 20.74
CA ARG A 289 9.66 -2.29 20.09
C ARG A 289 8.62 -3.20 20.74
N SER A 290 8.17 -2.91 21.96
CA SER A 290 7.20 -3.75 22.68
C SER A 290 6.12 -2.93 23.39
N ARG A 291 4.98 -3.57 23.68
CA ARG A 291 3.95 -2.93 24.51
C ARG A 291 4.46 -2.62 25.91
N TRP A 292 5.32 -3.46 26.47
CA TRP A 292 5.87 -3.25 27.82
C TRP A 292 6.73 -1.99 27.88
N ASP A 293 7.57 -1.75 26.86
CA ASP A 293 8.35 -0.51 26.79
C ASP A 293 7.44 0.72 26.80
N MET A 294 6.41 0.75 25.95
CA MET A 294 5.50 1.89 25.84
C MET A 294 4.58 2.05 27.05
N GLN A 295 4.19 0.96 27.71
CA GLN A 295 3.40 0.99 28.94
C GLN A 295 4.20 1.56 30.11
N ASP A 296 5.50 1.23 30.20
CA ASP A 296 6.37 1.69 31.28
C ASP A 296 6.87 3.13 31.04
N HIS A 297 7.28 3.43 29.80
CA HIS A 297 7.77 4.74 29.40
C HIS A 297 7.09 5.18 28.08
N PRO A 298 6.00 5.95 28.13
CA PRO A 298 5.25 6.32 26.92
C PRO A 298 6.11 7.01 25.84
N PRO A 299 5.94 6.68 24.54
CA PRO A 299 6.69 7.29 23.45
C PRO A 299 6.27 8.75 23.23
N ASP A 300 7.15 9.54 22.61
CA ASP A 300 6.80 10.90 22.17
C ASP A 300 5.70 10.88 21.08
N ILE A 301 5.79 9.93 20.14
CA ILE A 301 4.79 9.70 19.08
C ILE A 301 4.18 8.30 19.24
N LEU A 302 2.88 8.23 19.48
CA LEU A 302 2.14 6.97 19.54
C LEU A 302 1.33 6.78 18.25
N ILE A 303 1.56 5.69 17.54
CA ILE A 303 0.78 5.31 16.36
C ILE A 303 -0.18 4.18 16.72
N THR A 304 -1.47 4.36 16.45
CA THR A 304 -2.48 3.32 16.73
C THR A 304 -3.65 3.39 15.74
N ASN A 305 -4.62 2.50 15.92
CA ASN A 305 -5.89 2.53 15.20
C ASN A 305 -7.05 2.72 16.20
N TYR A 306 -8.22 3.08 15.70
CA TYR A 306 -9.36 3.39 16.56
C TYR A 306 -9.79 2.19 17.44
N SER A 307 -9.72 0.97 16.91
CA SER A 307 -10.08 -0.25 17.64
C SER A 307 -9.16 -0.47 18.83
N MET A 308 -7.85 -0.30 18.64
CA MET A 308 -6.87 -0.45 19.71
C MET A 308 -6.95 0.70 20.70
N LEU A 309 -7.16 1.95 20.25
CA LEU A 309 -7.40 3.09 21.15
C LEU A 309 -8.62 2.83 22.05
N ASN A 310 -9.72 2.30 21.50
CA ASN A 310 -10.89 1.92 22.29
C ASN A 310 -10.54 0.88 23.37
N ILE A 311 -9.76 -0.15 23.01
CA ILE A 311 -9.28 -1.17 23.95
C ILE A 311 -8.41 -0.55 25.05
N MET A 312 -7.53 0.39 24.70
CA MET A 312 -6.69 1.10 25.67
C MET A 312 -7.51 1.94 26.65
N MET A 313 -8.62 2.53 26.22
CA MET A 313 -9.52 3.30 27.10
C MET A 313 -10.18 2.42 28.18
N MET A 314 -10.44 1.15 27.88
CA MET A 314 -11.14 0.23 28.78
C MET A 314 -10.23 -0.51 29.77
N ARG A 315 -8.92 -0.53 29.54
CA ARG A 315 -7.97 -1.34 30.32
C ARG A 315 -7.12 -0.49 31.26
N ASN A 316 -6.84 -1.05 32.44
CA ASN A 316 -5.97 -0.41 33.43
C ASN A 316 -4.48 -0.56 33.14
N ILE A 317 -4.10 -1.38 32.15
CA ILE A 317 -2.69 -1.69 31.86
C ILE A 317 -2.02 -0.49 31.20
N GLU A 318 -2.78 0.29 30.42
CA GLU A 318 -2.32 1.46 29.69
C GLU A 318 -2.47 2.77 30.48
N ASN A 319 -2.86 2.73 31.76
CA ASN A 319 -3.08 3.93 32.58
C ASN A 319 -1.87 4.87 32.58
N ASN A 320 -0.66 4.31 32.72
CA ASN A 320 0.56 5.10 32.77
C ASN A 320 0.79 5.95 31.52
N ILE A 321 0.33 5.49 30.35
CA ILE A 321 0.39 6.26 29.10
C ILE A 321 -0.42 7.55 29.23
N PHE A 322 -1.64 7.46 29.73
CA PHE A 322 -2.53 8.60 29.88
C PHE A 322 -2.16 9.48 31.07
N ASP A 323 -1.83 8.87 32.21
CA ASP A 323 -1.49 9.58 33.44
C ASP A 323 -0.20 10.40 33.29
N SER A 324 0.82 9.84 32.62
CA SER A 324 2.07 10.56 32.38
C SER A 324 1.90 11.67 31.34
N THR A 325 1.08 11.43 30.31
CA THR A 325 0.72 12.47 29.33
C THR A 325 -0.05 13.62 29.99
N LYS A 326 -1.00 13.31 30.88
CA LYS A 326 -1.73 14.31 31.66
C LYS A 326 -0.80 15.14 32.54
N LYS A 327 0.08 14.50 33.32
CA LYS A 327 1.07 15.20 34.16
C LYS A 327 1.98 16.10 33.34
N TRP A 328 2.39 15.66 32.16
CA TRP A 328 3.18 16.48 31.24
C TRP A 328 2.38 17.70 30.78
N LEU A 329 1.12 17.55 30.35
CA LEU A 329 0.27 18.68 29.98
C LEU A 329 0.04 19.67 31.14
N GLU A 330 -0.14 19.17 32.37
CA GLU A 330 -0.32 19.99 33.58
C GLU A 330 0.97 20.72 34.00
N SER A 331 2.14 20.20 33.60
CA SER A 331 3.45 20.74 33.99
C SER A 331 3.79 22.08 33.33
N ASP A 332 3.27 22.33 32.12
CA ASP A 332 3.51 23.57 31.37
C ASP A 332 2.33 23.86 30.43
N PRO A 333 1.66 25.03 30.52
CA PRO A 333 0.58 25.42 29.60
C PRO A 333 1.00 25.54 28.13
N GLU A 334 2.31 25.67 27.86
CA GLU A 334 2.85 25.68 26.50
C GLU A 334 2.93 24.28 25.88
N ASN A 335 2.84 23.21 26.68
CA ASN A 335 2.82 21.84 26.16
C ASN A 335 1.59 21.63 25.28
N LYS A 336 1.81 21.04 24.10
CA LYS A 336 0.78 20.80 23.09
C LYS A 336 0.65 19.32 22.77
N PHE A 337 -0.53 18.75 22.98
CA PHE A 337 -0.88 17.43 22.51
C PHE A 337 -1.38 17.49 21.05
N TYR A 338 -0.67 16.81 20.16
CA TYR A 338 -1.01 16.71 18.74
C TYR A 338 -1.87 15.48 18.50
N LEU A 339 -3.10 15.68 18.01
CA LEU A 339 -3.94 14.62 17.48
C LEU A 339 -3.86 14.66 15.96
N ILE A 340 -3.29 13.60 15.38
CA ILE A 340 -3.16 13.45 13.93
C ILE A 340 -4.13 12.38 13.46
N ILE A 341 -5.00 12.73 12.51
CA ILE A 341 -5.92 11.78 11.88
C ILE A 341 -5.70 11.82 10.38
N ASP A 342 -5.14 10.74 9.85
CA ASP A 342 -4.96 10.57 8.42
C ASP A 342 -6.21 9.93 7.80
N GLU A 343 -6.49 10.31 6.56
CA GLU A 343 -7.66 9.89 5.79
C GLU A 343 -8.99 10.02 6.56
N LEU A 344 -9.27 11.23 7.06
CA LEU A 344 -10.47 11.52 7.85
C LEU A 344 -11.78 11.07 7.19
N HIS A 345 -11.81 11.05 5.85
CA HIS A 345 -12.94 10.57 5.07
C HIS A 345 -13.31 9.10 5.31
N ALA A 346 -12.38 8.28 5.81
CA ALA A 346 -12.64 6.89 6.21
C ALA A 346 -13.52 6.80 7.47
N TYR A 347 -13.56 7.86 8.29
CA TYR A 347 -14.32 7.91 9.54
C TYR A 347 -15.67 8.60 9.35
N ARG A 348 -16.54 8.02 8.52
CA ARG A 348 -17.92 8.49 8.30
C ARG A 348 -18.96 7.50 8.80
N GLY A 349 -20.20 7.96 8.99
CA GLY A 349 -21.30 7.12 9.45
C GLY A 349 -21.12 6.61 10.89
N THR A 350 -21.54 5.37 11.14
CA THR A 350 -21.47 4.75 12.47
C THR A 350 -20.04 4.63 12.99
N PRO A 351 -19.05 4.12 12.24
CA PRO A 351 -17.65 4.08 12.70
C PRO A 351 -17.11 5.46 13.05
N GLY A 352 -17.42 6.48 12.25
CA GLY A 352 -17.02 7.86 12.55
C GLY A 352 -17.58 8.39 13.87
N THR A 353 -18.83 8.04 14.19
CA THR A 353 -19.47 8.42 15.46
C THR A 353 -18.79 7.76 16.66
N GLU A 354 -18.44 6.48 16.56
CA GLU A 354 -17.71 5.76 17.61
C GLU A 354 -16.35 6.41 17.88
N VAL A 355 -15.59 6.73 16.82
CA VAL A 355 -14.30 7.41 16.96
C VAL A 355 -14.46 8.77 17.61
N ALA A 356 -15.48 9.55 17.23
CA ALA A 356 -15.77 10.84 17.84
C ALA A 356 -16.00 10.74 19.36
N TYR A 357 -16.68 9.69 19.85
CA TYR A 357 -16.84 9.45 21.29
C TYR A 357 -15.53 9.01 21.96
N ILE A 358 -14.76 8.15 21.31
CA ILE A 358 -13.44 7.71 21.80
C ILE A 358 -12.50 8.91 21.97
N LEU A 359 -12.49 9.87 21.03
CA LEU A 359 -11.68 11.08 21.14
C LEU A 359 -12.07 11.94 22.34
N ARG A 360 -13.37 12.08 22.62
CA ARG A 360 -13.85 12.81 23.81
C ARG A 360 -13.42 12.12 25.11
N LEU A 361 -13.46 10.79 25.14
CA LEU A 361 -12.95 10.01 26.28
C LEU A 361 -11.44 10.19 26.44
N LEU A 362 -10.68 10.18 25.33
CA LEU A 362 -9.26 10.45 25.33
C LEU A 362 -8.95 11.83 25.92
N TYR A 363 -9.59 12.90 25.42
CA TYR A 363 -9.38 14.26 25.92
C TYR A 363 -9.60 14.33 27.44
N HIS A 364 -10.72 13.79 27.91
CA HIS A 364 -11.02 13.73 29.34
C HIS A 364 -9.95 12.94 30.13
N ARG A 365 -9.49 11.79 29.60
CA ARG A 365 -8.47 10.94 30.21
C ARG A 365 -7.14 11.69 30.41
N ILE A 366 -6.72 12.48 29.42
CA ILE A 366 -5.47 13.26 29.46
C ILE A 366 -5.64 14.67 30.06
N GLY A 367 -6.83 14.99 30.59
CA GLY A 367 -7.08 16.26 31.28
C GLY A 367 -7.38 17.45 30.37
N LEU A 368 -7.74 17.23 29.11
CA LEU A 368 -8.07 18.28 28.15
C LEU A 368 -9.59 18.41 27.94
N ALA A 369 -10.05 19.65 27.78
CA ALA A 369 -11.32 19.95 27.14
C ALA A 369 -11.15 19.98 25.61
N ALA A 370 -12.24 19.77 24.86
CA ALA A 370 -12.18 19.78 23.40
C ALA A 370 -11.69 21.11 22.82
N ASP A 371 -11.97 22.23 23.48
CA ASP A 371 -11.53 23.58 23.10
C ASP A 371 -10.18 23.99 23.72
N SER A 372 -9.49 23.09 24.42
CA SER A 372 -8.21 23.40 25.07
C SER A 372 -7.19 23.99 24.07
N PRO A 373 -6.44 25.05 24.45
CA PRO A 373 -5.36 25.59 23.64
C PRO A 373 -4.13 24.66 23.62
N GLN A 374 -4.08 23.65 24.48
CA GLN A 374 -3.05 22.60 24.46
C GLN A 374 -3.36 21.48 23.47
N LEU A 375 -4.55 21.44 22.87
CA LEU A 375 -4.90 20.48 21.83
C LEU A 375 -4.61 21.08 20.45
N ARG A 376 -3.88 20.33 19.60
CA ARG A 376 -3.63 20.66 18.19
C ARG A 376 -4.08 19.50 17.32
N ILE A 377 -5.04 19.75 16.44
CA ILE A 377 -5.59 18.72 15.54
C ILE A 377 -5.07 18.96 14.13
N LEU A 378 -4.35 17.98 13.59
CA LEU A 378 -3.85 18.01 12.22
C LEU A 378 -4.46 16.84 11.45
N THR A 379 -5.23 17.13 10.41
CA THR A 379 -5.92 16.08 9.68
C THR A 379 -5.81 16.25 8.16
N THR A 380 -5.84 15.12 7.48
CA THR A 380 -5.73 14.99 6.03
C THR A 380 -6.95 14.26 5.51
N THR A 381 -7.45 14.70 4.36
CA THR A 381 -8.65 14.12 3.74
C THR A 381 -8.61 14.37 2.23
N ALA A 382 -9.25 13.49 1.46
CA ALA A 382 -9.33 13.63 0.00
C ALA A 382 -10.63 14.29 -0.47
N SER A 383 -11.64 14.41 0.39
CA SER A 383 -13.03 14.63 -0.05
C SER A 383 -13.88 15.47 0.92
N LEU A 384 -13.25 16.33 1.70
CA LEU A 384 -13.96 17.27 2.56
C LEU A 384 -13.96 18.67 1.93
N ASP A 385 -15.15 19.24 1.78
CA ASP A 385 -15.34 20.63 1.33
C ASP A 385 -15.07 21.61 2.48
N ALA A 386 -14.53 22.79 2.17
CA ALA A 386 -14.40 23.93 3.09
C ALA A 386 -15.73 24.62 3.41
N GLY A 387 -16.83 24.19 2.80
CA GLY A 387 -18.18 24.67 3.06
C GLY A 387 -18.73 24.35 4.46
N GLN A 388 -20.00 24.70 4.67
CA GLN A 388 -20.70 24.55 5.94
C GLN A 388 -20.75 23.08 6.40
N GLU A 389 -21.05 22.15 5.49
CA GLU A 389 -21.12 20.71 5.81
C GLU A 389 -19.79 20.15 6.31
N GLY A 390 -18.66 20.55 5.71
CA GLY A 390 -17.34 20.13 6.16
C GLY A 390 -17.00 20.65 7.56
N ASN A 391 -17.32 21.91 7.83
CA ASN A 391 -17.17 22.50 9.16
C ASN A 391 -18.07 21.83 10.20
N ASP A 392 -19.31 21.53 9.85
CA ASP A 392 -20.25 20.83 10.74
C ASP A 392 -19.78 19.39 11.03
N PHE A 393 -19.25 18.70 10.03
CA PHE A 393 -18.62 17.39 10.22
C PHE A 393 -17.43 17.47 11.19
N LEU A 394 -16.51 18.42 11.00
CA LEU A 394 -15.36 18.59 11.91
C LEU A 394 -15.80 18.91 13.35
N ARG A 395 -16.81 19.78 13.51
CA ARG A 395 -17.42 20.10 14.82
C ARG A 395 -18.02 18.87 15.49
N GLN A 396 -18.79 18.08 14.75
CA GLN A 396 -19.40 16.86 15.29
C GLN A 396 -18.34 15.80 15.63
N PHE A 397 -17.33 15.64 14.77
CA PHE A 397 -16.30 14.63 14.94
C PHE A 397 -15.37 14.97 16.11
N PHE A 398 -14.74 16.15 16.09
CA PHE A 398 -13.73 16.54 17.07
C PHE A 398 -14.28 17.25 18.31
N GLY A 399 -15.52 17.74 18.27
CA GLY A 399 -16.11 18.55 19.34
C GLY A 399 -15.65 20.03 19.33
N ARG A 400 -14.93 20.47 18.29
CA ARG A 400 -14.49 21.85 18.05
C ARG A 400 -14.47 22.13 16.54
N GLY A 401 -14.49 23.40 16.12
CA GLY A 401 -14.71 23.76 14.72
C GLY A 401 -13.84 24.88 14.16
N ASP A 402 -12.76 25.26 14.82
CA ASP A 402 -11.85 26.32 14.36
C ASP A 402 -10.69 25.74 13.56
N PHE A 403 -11.00 25.17 12.39
CA PHE A 403 -10.02 24.56 11.48
C PHE A 403 -9.66 25.49 10.33
N SER A 404 -8.38 25.58 10.03
CA SER A 404 -7.87 26.17 8.79
C SER A 404 -7.90 25.13 7.68
N PHE A 405 -8.65 25.41 6.61
CA PHE A 405 -8.71 24.56 5.43
C PHE A 405 -7.54 24.87 4.51
N ILE A 406 -6.70 23.87 4.30
CA ILE A 406 -5.54 23.97 3.43
C ILE A 406 -5.83 23.18 2.16
N THR A 407 -6.26 23.93 1.16
CA THR A 407 -6.53 23.44 -0.18
C THR A 407 -5.31 23.71 -1.06
N GLY A 408 -4.93 22.73 -1.86
CA GLY A 408 -3.95 22.90 -2.94
C GLY A 408 -4.60 22.48 -4.24
N GLU A 409 -4.90 23.44 -5.11
CA GLU A 409 -5.35 23.14 -6.46
C GLU A 409 -4.15 22.67 -7.29
N GLN A 410 -4.38 21.65 -8.13
CA GLN A 410 -3.36 21.20 -9.06
C GLN A 410 -3.13 22.28 -10.10
N THR A 411 -1.88 22.51 -10.49
CA THR A 411 -1.56 23.40 -11.61
C THR A 411 -2.21 22.84 -12.87
N PRO A 412 -3.18 23.50 -13.53
CA PRO A 412 -3.84 22.90 -14.69
C PRO A 412 -2.83 22.70 -15.84
N PRO A 413 -2.96 21.63 -16.65
CA PRO A 413 -2.16 21.48 -17.85
C PRO A 413 -2.57 22.53 -18.89
N ARG A 414 -1.66 22.86 -19.81
CA ARG A 414 -1.95 23.74 -20.94
C ARG A 414 -3.03 23.14 -21.83
N ASP A 415 -3.92 24.00 -22.32
CA ASP A 415 -5.00 23.59 -23.20
C ASP A 415 -4.48 23.00 -24.51
N ARG A 416 -5.03 21.84 -24.87
CA ARG A 416 -4.67 21.10 -26.08
C ARG A 416 -3.20 20.66 -26.15
N ALA A 417 -2.50 20.62 -25.01
CA ALA A 417 -1.12 20.13 -24.94
C ALA A 417 -0.99 18.69 -25.44
N ARG A 418 -2.05 17.86 -25.34
CA ARG A 418 -2.04 16.48 -25.87
C ARG A 418 -1.71 16.41 -27.37
N LEU A 419 -1.98 17.47 -28.12
CA LEU A 419 -1.73 17.53 -29.57
C LEU A 419 -0.25 17.80 -29.91
N SER A 420 0.56 18.30 -28.96
CA SER A 420 1.97 18.66 -29.23
C SER A 420 2.83 17.43 -29.52
N ILE A 421 2.54 16.30 -28.89
CA ILE A 421 3.39 15.10 -28.99
C ILE A 421 3.01 14.20 -30.17
N LYS A 422 1.85 14.42 -30.80
CA LYS A 422 1.32 13.58 -31.87
C LYS A 422 2.30 13.45 -33.06
N GLN A 423 3.04 14.51 -33.36
CA GLN A 423 4.02 14.52 -34.46
C GLN A 423 5.23 13.59 -34.22
N TYR A 424 5.48 13.19 -32.98
CA TYR A 424 6.58 12.30 -32.60
C TYR A 424 6.14 10.83 -32.47
N HIS A 425 4.95 10.49 -32.98
CA HIS A 425 4.42 9.12 -33.00
C HIS A 425 5.45 8.08 -33.45
N ASP A 426 6.08 8.32 -34.60
CA ASP A 426 7.01 7.34 -35.20
C ASP A 426 8.28 7.18 -34.35
N ALA A 427 8.78 8.29 -33.77
CA ALA A 427 9.95 8.28 -32.90
C ALA A 427 9.70 7.47 -31.62
N PHE A 428 8.54 7.65 -30.97
CA PHE A 428 8.19 6.85 -29.80
C PHE A 428 7.97 5.38 -30.15
N ALA A 429 7.29 5.08 -31.27
CA ALA A 429 7.05 3.71 -31.71
C ALA A 429 8.37 2.97 -32.05
N GLU A 430 9.30 3.65 -32.72
CA GLU A 430 10.64 3.12 -32.97
C GLU A 430 11.40 2.87 -31.67
N PHE A 431 11.41 3.83 -30.75
CA PHE A 431 12.05 3.67 -29.44
C PHE A 431 11.52 2.46 -28.66
N ALA A 432 10.19 2.26 -28.62
CA ALA A 432 9.58 1.09 -27.98
C ALA A 432 10.10 -0.22 -28.59
N ARG A 433 10.16 -0.29 -29.93
CA ARG A 433 10.63 -1.48 -30.66
C ARG A 433 12.12 -1.71 -30.51
N SER A 434 12.92 -0.66 -30.37
CA SER A 434 14.36 -0.78 -30.14
C SER A 434 14.69 -1.25 -28.72
N VAL A 435 14.03 -0.67 -27.72
CA VAL A 435 14.25 -1.00 -26.31
C VAL A 435 13.68 -2.38 -25.95
N GLN A 436 12.44 -2.66 -26.36
CA GLN A 436 11.76 -3.93 -26.05
C GLN A 436 10.76 -4.27 -27.16
N PRO A 437 11.21 -4.95 -28.24
CA PRO A 437 10.35 -5.32 -29.38
C PRO A 437 9.11 -6.12 -28.94
N ASP A 438 9.31 -7.13 -28.10
CA ASP A 438 8.24 -7.94 -27.51
C ASP A 438 8.36 -7.94 -25.98
N PRO A 439 7.39 -7.34 -25.25
CA PRO A 439 7.39 -7.33 -23.78
C PRO A 439 7.33 -8.72 -23.13
N LEU A 440 6.93 -9.77 -23.86
CA LEU A 440 6.82 -11.14 -23.37
C LEU A 440 8.07 -12.01 -23.62
N TYR A 441 8.95 -11.64 -24.57
CA TYR A 441 10.05 -12.52 -24.99
C TYR A 441 11.10 -12.78 -23.89
N SER A 442 11.57 -11.75 -23.19
CA SER A 442 12.58 -11.90 -22.12
C SER A 442 11.99 -12.25 -20.76
N MET A 443 10.67 -12.07 -20.55
CA MET A 443 10.01 -12.09 -19.23
C MET A 443 10.67 -11.19 -18.15
N GLN A 444 11.63 -10.34 -18.55
CA GLN A 444 12.37 -9.41 -17.70
C GLN A 444 12.14 -7.98 -18.21
N PRO A 445 12.14 -6.96 -17.33
CA PRO A 445 12.08 -5.57 -17.76
C PRO A 445 13.32 -5.19 -18.57
N PRO A 446 13.24 -4.19 -19.47
CA PRO A 446 14.38 -3.71 -20.23
C PRO A 446 15.45 -3.14 -19.28
N ASP A 447 16.70 -3.50 -19.57
CA ASP A 447 17.87 -3.02 -18.84
C ASP A 447 18.24 -1.59 -19.29
N LEU A 448 18.56 -0.72 -18.34
CA LEU A 448 18.77 0.70 -18.61
C LEU A 448 20.07 0.94 -19.39
N ASP A 449 21.16 0.23 -19.06
CA ASP A 449 22.46 0.40 -19.70
C ASP A 449 22.41 -0.01 -21.17
N SER A 450 21.77 -1.14 -21.46
CA SER A 450 21.52 -1.57 -22.84
C SER A 450 20.63 -0.62 -23.64
N SER A 451 19.81 0.18 -22.96
CA SER A 451 18.87 1.13 -23.58
C SER A 451 19.46 2.51 -23.86
N LEU A 452 20.64 2.84 -23.30
CA LEU A 452 21.26 4.18 -23.43
C LEU A 452 21.43 4.67 -24.88
N PRO A 453 21.87 3.85 -25.86
CA PRO A 453 21.97 4.30 -27.24
C PRO A 453 20.63 4.71 -27.83
N HIS A 454 19.57 3.94 -27.52
CA HIS A 454 18.21 4.21 -27.98
C HIS A 454 17.62 5.46 -27.32
N ILE A 455 17.97 5.72 -26.06
CA ILE A 455 17.60 6.94 -25.32
C ILE A 455 18.18 8.17 -26.02
N THR A 456 19.46 8.15 -26.39
CA THR A 456 20.12 9.24 -27.13
C THR A 456 19.44 9.47 -28.49
N THR A 457 19.20 8.41 -29.27
CA THR A 457 18.51 8.52 -30.57
C THR A 457 17.13 9.14 -30.44
N LEU A 458 16.34 8.76 -29.42
CA LEU A 458 15.04 9.38 -29.18
C LEU A 458 15.19 10.86 -28.83
N ALA A 459 16.13 11.23 -27.96
CA ALA A 459 16.35 12.63 -27.58
C ALA A 459 16.70 13.52 -28.79
N GLU A 460 17.51 13.01 -29.72
CA GLU A 460 17.85 13.67 -30.99
C GLU A 460 16.61 13.82 -31.89
N ASN A 461 15.82 12.76 -32.04
CA ASN A 461 14.57 12.79 -32.82
C ASN A 461 13.51 13.76 -32.24
N LEU A 462 13.56 14.02 -30.94
CA LEU A 462 12.72 15.01 -30.26
C LEU A 462 13.26 16.46 -30.37
N GLY A 463 14.45 16.66 -30.94
CA GLY A 463 14.99 17.97 -31.29
C GLY A 463 16.07 18.52 -30.36
N THR A 464 16.66 17.69 -29.48
CA THR A 464 17.86 18.10 -28.71
C THR A 464 19.15 17.77 -29.44
N SER A 465 20.18 18.61 -29.28
CA SER A 465 21.52 18.35 -29.82
C SER A 465 22.32 17.42 -28.91
N SER A 466 23.25 16.65 -29.48
CA SER A 466 24.19 15.81 -28.74
C SER A 466 25.25 16.65 -28.03
N ASP A 467 24.90 17.16 -26.86
CA ASP A 467 25.89 17.61 -25.89
C ASP A 467 26.39 16.40 -25.09
N ASN A 468 27.62 16.47 -24.57
CA ASN A 468 28.32 15.40 -23.83
C ASN A 468 27.68 15.11 -22.44
N SER A 469 26.38 15.35 -22.29
CA SER A 469 25.55 15.14 -21.11
C SER A 469 25.07 13.70 -21.00
N ASP A 470 24.70 13.29 -19.78
CA ASP A 470 24.02 12.02 -19.50
C ASP A 470 22.81 11.82 -20.46
N PRO A 471 22.73 10.72 -21.24
CA PRO A 471 21.62 10.43 -22.16
C PRO A 471 20.23 10.56 -21.52
N ARG A 472 20.09 10.17 -20.25
CA ARG A 472 18.81 10.24 -19.53
C ARG A 472 18.37 11.67 -19.29
N ARG A 473 19.35 12.54 -18.99
CA ARG A 473 19.14 13.97 -18.81
C ARG A 473 18.80 14.65 -20.12
N GLN A 474 19.50 14.29 -21.19
CA GLN A 474 19.23 14.79 -22.54
C GLN A 474 17.78 14.45 -22.97
N LEU A 475 17.35 13.20 -22.75
CA LEU A 475 15.96 12.80 -23.03
C LEU A 475 14.96 13.55 -22.13
N GLY A 476 15.29 13.79 -20.86
CA GLY A 476 14.44 14.58 -19.96
C GLY A 476 14.22 16.00 -20.43
N GLU A 477 15.29 16.68 -20.84
CA GLU A 477 15.25 18.03 -21.42
C GLU A 477 14.46 18.04 -22.75
N ALA A 478 14.63 17.02 -23.59
CA ALA A 478 13.85 16.87 -24.82
C ALA A 478 12.34 16.73 -24.55
N LEU A 479 11.96 15.95 -23.54
CA LEU A 479 10.57 15.75 -23.12
C LEU A 479 9.95 17.02 -22.51
N GLU A 480 10.74 17.83 -21.78
CA GLU A 480 10.30 19.15 -21.31
C GLU A 480 10.03 20.11 -22.47
N ASN A 481 10.93 20.14 -23.46
CA ASN A 481 10.81 21.02 -24.63
C ASN A 481 9.52 20.76 -25.43
N ILE A 482 9.14 19.49 -25.60
CA ILE A 482 7.89 19.11 -26.30
C ILE A 482 6.65 19.16 -25.40
N GLN A 483 6.80 19.53 -24.12
CA GLN A 483 5.73 19.59 -23.12
C GLN A 483 5.05 18.24 -22.88
N ALA A 484 5.84 17.15 -22.85
CA ALA A 484 5.34 15.79 -22.64
C ALA A 484 4.50 15.65 -21.34
N ALA A 485 4.92 16.33 -20.27
CA ALA A 485 4.21 16.36 -18.99
C ALA A 485 2.80 16.93 -19.12
N ASP A 486 2.65 18.09 -19.77
CA ASP A 486 1.34 18.69 -19.99
C ASP A 486 0.50 17.89 -20.99
N ALA A 487 1.12 17.24 -21.97
CA ALA A 487 0.43 16.41 -22.95
C ALA A 487 -0.34 15.24 -22.31
N ILE A 488 0.32 14.44 -21.46
CA ILE A 488 -0.34 13.31 -20.79
C ILE A 488 -1.42 13.79 -19.81
N ARG A 489 -1.18 14.92 -19.13
CA ARG A 489 -2.13 15.50 -18.17
C ARG A 489 -3.37 16.07 -18.88
N ASP A 490 -3.19 16.75 -20.00
CA ASP A 490 -4.28 17.24 -20.85
C ASP A 490 -5.08 16.08 -21.44
N ALA A 491 -4.44 14.97 -21.83
CA ALA A 491 -5.14 13.75 -22.25
C ALA A 491 -6.00 13.16 -21.13
N CYS A 492 -5.49 13.03 -19.90
CA CYS A 492 -6.30 12.60 -18.75
C CYS A 492 -7.50 13.53 -18.51
N ARG A 493 -7.28 14.85 -18.61
CA ARG A 493 -8.31 15.88 -18.43
C ARG A 493 -9.38 15.82 -19.52
N GLU A 494 -9.01 15.58 -20.77
CA GLU A 494 -9.98 15.45 -21.87
C GLU A 494 -10.90 14.24 -21.67
N VAL A 495 -10.36 13.10 -21.22
CA VAL A 495 -11.14 11.87 -20.98
C VAL A 495 -12.04 12.00 -19.75
N ASN A 496 -11.54 12.56 -18.66
CA ASN A 496 -12.21 12.52 -17.35
C ASN A 496 -12.84 13.85 -16.89
N GLY A 497 -12.60 14.95 -17.61
CA GLY A 497 -12.88 16.31 -17.14
C GLY A 497 -11.88 16.84 -16.09
N SER A 498 -10.96 16.02 -15.60
CA SER A 498 -9.93 16.39 -14.61
C SER A 498 -8.68 15.50 -14.74
N VAL A 499 -7.53 15.94 -14.22
CA VAL A 499 -6.30 15.15 -14.23
C VAL A 499 -6.38 14.07 -13.15
N ARG A 500 -6.74 12.85 -13.55
CA ARG A 500 -6.85 11.68 -12.67
C ARG A 500 -6.41 10.40 -13.38
N SER A 501 -6.40 9.27 -12.66
CA SER A 501 -6.16 7.94 -13.21
C SER A 501 -7.10 7.66 -14.40
N THR A 502 -6.53 7.28 -15.53
CA THR A 502 -7.26 7.09 -16.80
C THR A 502 -6.88 5.74 -17.42
N ASP A 503 -7.82 5.05 -18.07
CA ASP A 503 -7.52 3.84 -18.83
C ASP A 503 -6.45 4.15 -19.90
N VAL A 504 -5.39 3.35 -19.95
CA VAL A 504 -4.29 3.59 -20.87
C VAL A 504 -4.74 3.62 -22.34
N ARG A 505 -5.80 2.88 -22.69
CA ARG A 505 -6.35 2.83 -24.05
C ARG A 505 -6.95 4.17 -24.46
N ASP A 506 -7.69 4.79 -23.54
CA ASP A 506 -8.30 6.10 -23.79
C ASP A 506 -7.21 7.17 -23.89
N LEU A 507 -6.14 7.07 -23.12
CA LEU A 507 -4.98 7.97 -23.24
C LEU A 507 -4.25 7.82 -24.56
N ASP A 508 -4.03 6.58 -25.00
CA ASP A 508 -3.42 6.28 -26.30
C ASP A 508 -4.26 6.86 -27.44
N ASP A 509 -5.58 6.69 -27.40
CA ASP A 509 -6.49 7.26 -28.41
C ASP A 509 -6.47 8.80 -28.41
N GLN A 510 -6.21 9.46 -27.28
CA GLN A 510 -6.06 10.92 -27.19
C GLN A 510 -4.70 11.44 -27.66
N LEU A 511 -3.60 10.74 -27.33
CA LEU A 511 -2.23 11.17 -27.63
C LEU A 511 -1.79 10.74 -29.05
N PHE A 512 -2.16 9.53 -29.46
CA PHE A 512 -1.77 8.88 -30.71
C PHE A 512 -3.00 8.28 -31.43
N PRO A 513 -3.93 9.13 -31.90
CA PRO A 513 -5.18 8.66 -32.50
C PRO A 513 -4.93 7.77 -33.73
N ASN A 514 -5.63 6.64 -33.80
CA ASN A 514 -5.51 5.61 -34.84
C ASN A 514 -4.18 4.83 -34.88
N ALA A 515 -3.32 4.95 -33.86
CA ALA A 515 -2.06 4.20 -33.80
C ALA A 515 -2.21 2.76 -33.28
N ARG A 516 -3.28 2.49 -32.53
CA ARG A 516 -3.54 1.20 -31.87
C ARG A 516 -4.30 0.24 -32.79
N GLY A 517 -3.80 -0.99 -32.92
CA GLY A 517 -4.52 -2.08 -33.61
C GLY A 517 -5.68 -2.63 -32.76
N ALA A 518 -6.69 -3.21 -33.40
CA ALA A 518 -7.91 -3.70 -32.73
C ALA A 518 -7.66 -4.74 -31.61
N GLU A 519 -6.61 -5.56 -31.75
CA GLU A 519 -6.23 -6.61 -30.79
C GLU A 519 -5.10 -6.18 -29.82
N GLN A 520 -4.61 -4.94 -29.94
CA GLN A 520 -3.50 -4.45 -29.12
C GLN A 520 -4.02 -3.75 -27.87
N LEU A 521 -3.32 -3.94 -26.74
CA LEU A 521 -3.59 -3.19 -25.52
C LEU A 521 -3.35 -1.69 -25.73
N THR A 522 -2.23 -1.33 -26.35
CA THR A 522 -1.84 0.04 -26.72
C THR A 522 -0.99 0.01 -27.99
N SER A 523 -0.87 1.15 -28.66
CA SER A 523 0.10 1.41 -29.72
C SER A 523 1.54 1.32 -29.21
N ASP A 524 2.48 1.06 -30.12
CA ASP A 524 3.92 1.13 -29.80
C ASP A 524 4.33 2.57 -29.44
N ALA A 525 3.66 3.59 -29.99
CA ALA A 525 3.91 4.98 -29.64
C ALA A 525 3.59 5.27 -28.16
N MET A 526 2.46 4.78 -27.65
CA MET A 526 2.13 4.93 -26.23
C MET A 526 3.09 4.15 -25.32
N ARG A 527 3.50 2.94 -25.74
CA ARG A 527 4.55 2.18 -25.02
C ARG A 527 5.85 2.96 -24.95
N GLY A 528 6.30 3.49 -26.09
CA GLY A 528 7.55 4.26 -26.19
C GLY A 528 7.50 5.55 -25.39
N PHE A 529 6.36 6.24 -25.39
CA PHE A 529 6.15 7.44 -24.60
C PHE A 529 6.26 7.18 -23.09
N LEU A 530 5.60 6.13 -22.58
CA LEU A 530 5.70 5.76 -21.16
C LEU A 530 7.11 5.27 -20.78
N LEU A 531 7.78 4.51 -21.66
CA LEU A 531 9.17 4.12 -21.49
C LEU A 531 10.08 5.35 -21.41
N ALA A 532 9.90 6.32 -22.30
CA ALA A 532 10.69 7.56 -22.32
C ALA A 532 10.53 8.38 -21.04
N LEU A 533 9.30 8.51 -20.52
CA LEU A 533 9.04 9.14 -19.21
C LEU A 533 9.70 8.36 -18.06
N GLY A 534 9.67 7.02 -18.11
CA GLY A 534 10.27 6.17 -17.09
C GLY A 534 11.81 6.17 -17.10
N MET A 535 12.43 6.29 -18.27
CA MET A 535 13.89 6.19 -18.45
C MET A 535 14.63 7.53 -18.41
N SER A 536 13.92 8.65 -18.55
CA SER A 536 14.48 10.01 -18.49
C SER A 536 14.61 10.57 -17.08
N THR A 537 15.49 11.57 -16.94
CA THR A 537 15.70 12.33 -15.70
C THR A 537 15.91 13.81 -16.00
N LEU A 538 15.61 14.67 -15.04
CA LEU A 538 15.94 16.09 -15.06
C LEU A 538 17.19 16.36 -14.21
N ALA A 539 17.65 17.61 -14.18
CA ALA A 539 18.78 18.04 -13.36
C ALA A 539 18.63 17.69 -11.86
N ASN A 540 17.40 17.61 -11.35
CA ASN A 540 17.07 17.24 -9.98
C ASN A 540 16.96 15.71 -9.77
N GLY A 541 17.34 14.90 -10.77
CA GLY A 541 17.28 13.44 -10.72
C GLY A 541 15.88 12.82 -10.89
N ARG A 542 14.82 13.61 -11.08
CA ARG A 542 13.45 13.11 -11.25
C ARG A 542 13.05 12.98 -12.71
N SER A 543 12.10 12.10 -13.00
CA SER A 543 11.43 12.08 -14.31
C SER A 543 10.72 13.41 -14.58
N PRO A 544 10.68 13.91 -15.83
CA PRO A 544 9.93 15.12 -16.20
C PRO A 544 8.46 15.08 -15.77
N GLN A 545 7.85 13.89 -15.80
CA GLN A 545 6.53 13.65 -15.28
C GLN A 545 6.49 12.25 -14.67
N PRO A 546 6.57 12.13 -13.33
CA PRO A 546 6.35 10.87 -12.67
C PRO A 546 4.93 10.36 -12.98
N VAL A 547 4.83 9.07 -13.28
CA VAL A 547 3.58 8.40 -13.62
C VAL A 547 3.39 7.21 -12.68
N ARG A 548 2.16 7.05 -12.19
CA ARG A 548 1.72 5.88 -11.44
C ARG A 548 0.89 5.00 -12.35
N GLY A 549 1.21 3.72 -12.36
CA GLY A 549 0.38 2.70 -12.98
C GLY A 549 -0.39 1.95 -11.92
N HIS A 550 -1.70 1.90 -12.05
CA HIS A 550 -2.58 1.09 -11.21
C HIS A 550 -2.87 -0.20 -11.94
N LEU A 551 -2.29 -1.29 -11.43
CA LEU A 551 -2.44 -2.63 -11.98
C LEU A 551 -3.41 -3.42 -11.09
N PHE A 552 -4.52 -3.85 -11.67
CA PHE A 552 -5.54 -4.61 -10.95
C PHE A 552 -5.54 -6.04 -11.46
N PHE A 553 -5.18 -6.96 -10.56
CA PHE A 553 -5.23 -8.40 -10.78
C PHE A 553 -6.19 -9.01 -9.77
N HIS A 554 -7.17 -9.76 -10.26
CA HIS A 554 -8.06 -10.52 -9.40
C HIS A 554 -7.39 -11.85 -9.06
N ASN A 555 -7.30 -12.15 -7.76
CA ASN A 555 -6.84 -13.46 -7.32
C ASN A 555 -7.97 -14.48 -7.53
N LEU A 556 -7.87 -15.28 -8.59
CA LEU A 556 -8.82 -16.33 -8.88
C LEU A 556 -8.65 -17.48 -7.87
N GLN A 557 -9.51 -17.51 -6.85
CA GLN A 557 -9.45 -18.54 -5.80
C GLN A 557 -9.88 -19.92 -6.31
N ASN A 558 -10.88 -19.97 -7.19
CA ASN A 558 -11.41 -21.21 -7.74
C ASN A 558 -11.97 -21.01 -9.14
N LEU A 559 -12.16 -22.11 -9.87
CA LEU A 559 -13.03 -22.17 -11.04
C LEU A 559 -14.31 -22.91 -10.67
N TRP A 560 -15.37 -22.63 -11.40
CA TRP A 560 -16.65 -23.31 -11.27
C TRP A 560 -17.05 -23.96 -12.59
N ALA A 561 -17.91 -24.96 -12.53
CA ALA A 561 -18.39 -25.66 -13.70
C ALA A 561 -19.90 -25.83 -13.68
N CYS A 562 -20.52 -25.60 -14.83
CA CYS A 562 -21.91 -25.98 -15.07
C CYS A 562 -22.03 -27.51 -15.02
N THR A 563 -23.06 -28.04 -14.35
CA THR A 563 -23.26 -29.49 -14.21
C THR A 563 -23.86 -30.17 -15.44
N ASN A 564 -24.21 -29.43 -16.50
CA ASN A 564 -24.82 -29.99 -17.70
C ASN A 564 -23.77 -30.24 -18.81
N PRO A 565 -23.46 -31.49 -19.17
CA PRO A 565 -22.50 -31.80 -20.24
C PRO A 565 -22.93 -31.29 -21.63
N ASN A 566 -24.23 -31.10 -21.85
CA ASN A 566 -24.81 -30.53 -23.07
C ASN A 566 -25.16 -29.04 -22.87
N CYS A 567 -24.29 -28.31 -22.17
CA CYS A 567 -24.50 -26.90 -21.85
C CYS A 567 -24.57 -26.05 -23.13
N THR A 568 -25.61 -25.22 -23.23
CA THR A 568 -25.84 -24.29 -24.34
C THR A 568 -25.35 -22.88 -24.05
N ASP A 569 -24.42 -22.72 -23.10
CA ASP A 569 -23.85 -21.40 -22.78
C ASP A 569 -23.03 -20.90 -23.98
N PRO A 570 -23.09 -19.60 -24.33
CA PRO A 570 -22.35 -19.05 -25.46
C PRO A 570 -20.83 -19.26 -25.38
N SER A 571 -20.28 -19.49 -24.19
CA SER A 571 -18.85 -19.79 -24.05
C SER A 571 -18.44 -21.17 -24.55
N VAL A 572 -19.41 -22.07 -24.70
CA VAL A 572 -19.16 -23.48 -25.03
C VAL A 572 -18.99 -23.62 -26.53
N ASP A 573 -17.79 -24.05 -26.93
CA ASP A 573 -17.50 -24.40 -28.31
C ASP A 573 -18.01 -25.82 -28.61
N GLN A 574 -19.26 -25.89 -29.09
CA GLN A 574 -19.93 -27.17 -29.30
C GLN A 574 -19.31 -27.96 -30.47
N GLU A 575 -18.77 -27.28 -31.48
CA GLU A 575 -18.08 -27.92 -32.61
C GLU A 575 -16.79 -28.59 -32.14
N LEU A 576 -15.99 -27.87 -31.35
CA LEU A 576 -14.77 -28.40 -30.75
C LEU A 576 -15.07 -29.57 -29.81
N ARG A 577 -16.06 -29.45 -28.92
CA ARG A 577 -16.46 -30.55 -28.01
C ARG A 577 -16.94 -31.77 -28.78
N ASN A 578 -17.70 -31.60 -29.85
CA ASN A 578 -18.25 -32.71 -30.62
C ASN A 578 -17.20 -33.45 -31.45
N SER A 579 -16.14 -32.76 -31.88
CA SER A 579 -15.02 -33.33 -32.64
C SER A 579 -14.02 -34.11 -31.78
N GLN A 580 -14.05 -33.95 -30.45
CA GLN A 580 -13.14 -34.63 -29.53
C GLN A 580 -13.59 -36.06 -29.22
N LYS A 581 -12.61 -36.98 -29.19
CA LYS A 581 -12.82 -38.40 -28.84
C LYS A 581 -13.38 -38.56 -27.42
N ASN A 582 -12.87 -37.75 -26.48
CA ASN A 582 -13.32 -37.73 -25.09
C ASN A 582 -14.07 -36.42 -24.87
N ARG A 583 -15.40 -36.49 -24.75
CA ARG A 583 -16.21 -35.29 -24.52
C ARG A 583 -16.16 -34.89 -23.04
N PRO A 584 -16.12 -33.59 -22.72
CA PRO A 584 -16.26 -33.13 -21.35
C PRO A 584 -17.54 -33.65 -20.70
N THR A 585 -17.45 -34.05 -19.44
CA THR A 585 -18.59 -34.54 -18.64
C THR A 585 -19.28 -33.43 -17.84
N ILE A 586 -18.78 -32.20 -17.99
CA ILE A 586 -19.31 -30.95 -17.41
C ILE A 586 -19.63 -29.94 -18.52
N GLY A 587 -20.40 -28.92 -18.16
CA GLY A 587 -20.79 -27.80 -19.02
C GLY A 587 -19.73 -26.71 -19.10
N ALA A 588 -20.19 -25.46 -19.20
CA ALA A 588 -19.33 -24.28 -19.24
C ALA A 588 -18.47 -24.10 -17.98
N VAL A 589 -17.26 -23.55 -18.15
CA VAL A 589 -16.32 -23.23 -17.05
C VAL A 589 -16.48 -21.77 -16.63
N HIS A 590 -16.87 -21.49 -15.40
CA HIS A 590 -17.07 -20.13 -14.91
C HIS A 590 -15.90 -19.69 -14.02
N ALA A 591 -15.47 -18.44 -14.18
CA ALA A 591 -14.45 -17.83 -13.33
C ALA A 591 -15.02 -16.89 -12.27
N ASN A 592 -16.33 -16.65 -12.31
CA ASN A 592 -17.07 -15.93 -11.28
C ASN A 592 -18.09 -16.89 -10.67
N HIS A 593 -18.27 -16.77 -9.36
CA HIS A 593 -19.27 -17.53 -8.64
C HIS A 593 -20.68 -17.18 -9.13
N SER A 594 -21.50 -18.20 -9.38
CA SER A 594 -22.91 -18.08 -9.76
C SER A 594 -23.67 -19.33 -9.33
N LEU A 595 -24.97 -19.20 -9.08
CA LEU A 595 -25.84 -20.34 -8.73
C LEU A 595 -26.29 -21.13 -9.96
N SER A 596 -26.39 -20.47 -11.11
CA SER A 596 -26.91 -21.06 -12.35
C SER A 596 -26.21 -20.54 -13.58
N CYS A 597 -25.99 -21.44 -14.52
CA CYS A 597 -25.49 -21.16 -15.86
C CYS A 597 -26.62 -20.59 -16.75
N SER A 598 -26.27 -19.95 -17.86
CA SER A 598 -27.25 -19.43 -18.83
C SER A 598 -28.14 -20.53 -19.42
N CYS A 599 -27.68 -21.79 -19.44
CA CYS A 599 -28.47 -22.96 -19.82
C CYS A 599 -29.46 -23.43 -18.73
N GLY A 600 -29.54 -22.75 -17.58
CA GLY A 600 -30.42 -23.05 -16.45
C GLY A 600 -29.91 -24.14 -15.50
N SER A 601 -28.76 -24.76 -15.79
CA SER A 601 -28.17 -25.79 -14.92
C SER A 601 -27.33 -25.19 -13.80
N ARG A 602 -27.11 -25.94 -12.72
CA ARG A 602 -26.35 -25.45 -11.55
C ARG A 602 -24.88 -25.28 -11.90
N ILE A 603 -24.26 -24.34 -11.21
CA ILE A 603 -22.81 -24.14 -11.20
C ILE A 603 -22.29 -24.59 -9.84
N LEU A 604 -21.23 -25.39 -9.85
CA LEU A 604 -20.60 -26.00 -8.68
C LEU A 604 -19.07 -25.80 -8.76
N ASP A 605 -18.35 -26.01 -7.67
CA ASP A 605 -16.89 -25.88 -7.65
C ASP A 605 -16.27 -26.88 -8.63
N LEU A 606 -15.33 -26.42 -9.47
CA LEU A 606 -14.58 -27.30 -10.36
C LEU A 606 -13.39 -27.87 -9.59
N ILE A 607 -13.39 -29.19 -9.42
CA ILE A 607 -12.29 -29.93 -8.80
C ILE A 607 -11.55 -30.67 -9.90
N VAL A 608 -10.22 -30.56 -9.93
CA VAL A 608 -9.39 -31.16 -10.98
C VAL A 608 -8.39 -32.12 -10.35
N CYS A 609 -8.28 -33.33 -10.90
CA CYS A 609 -7.23 -34.25 -10.49
C CYS A 609 -5.87 -33.75 -10.99
N GLU A 610 -4.93 -33.46 -10.09
CA GLU A 610 -3.60 -32.95 -10.45
C GLU A 610 -2.78 -33.92 -11.31
N VAL A 611 -3.04 -35.23 -11.21
CA VAL A 611 -2.29 -36.27 -11.93
C VAL A 611 -2.79 -36.47 -13.36
N CYS A 612 -4.10 -36.68 -13.55
CA CYS A 612 -4.66 -37.05 -14.85
C CYS A 612 -5.49 -35.95 -15.52
N GLY A 613 -5.76 -34.85 -14.81
CA GLY A 613 -6.53 -33.71 -15.27
C GLY A 613 -8.04 -33.95 -15.37
N GLU A 614 -8.55 -35.04 -14.79
CA GLU A 614 -9.97 -35.35 -14.77
C GLU A 614 -10.78 -34.31 -13.99
N VAL A 615 -12.02 -34.08 -14.41
CA VAL A 615 -12.90 -33.05 -13.82
C VAL A 615 -13.95 -33.67 -12.90
N LEU A 616 -14.09 -33.07 -11.73
CA LEU A 616 -15.10 -33.37 -10.72
C LEU A 616 -15.83 -32.08 -10.36
N VAL A 617 -17.02 -32.19 -9.79
CA VAL A 617 -17.76 -31.03 -9.27
C VAL A 617 -17.99 -31.17 -7.77
N GLY A 618 -17.77 -30.09 -7.02
CA GLY A 618 -17.90 -30.05 -5.57
C GLY A 618 -18.93 -29.03 -5.09
N GLY A 619 -19.54 -29.28 -3.94
CA GLY A 619 -20.43 -28.29 -3.32
C GLY A 619 -20.83 -28.65 -1.89
N TYR A 620 -21.35 -27.64 -1.18
CA TYR A 620 -21.93 -27.79 0.14
C TYR A 620 -23.32 -28.42 0.07
N LYS A 621 -23.65 -29.23 1.07
CA LYS A 621 -24.95 -29.88 1.18
C LYS A 621 -25.99 -28.88 1.69
N ALA A 622 -27.07 -28.70 0.95
CA ALA A 622 -28.25 -27.94 1.38
C ALA A 622 -29.51 -28.79 1.22
N GLU A 623 -30.42 -28.75 2.19
CA GLU A 623 -31.72 -29.41 2.07
C GLU A 623 -32.75 -28.45 1.49
N ARG A 624 -33.48 -28.89 0.46
CA ARG A 624 -34.63 -28.15 -0.09
C ARG A 624 -35.88 -29.02 -0.14
N LYS A 625 -37.00 -28.43 0.25
CA LYS A 625 -38.32 -29.04 0.10
C LYS A 625 -38.82 -28.85 -1.33
N VAL A 626 -39.08 -29.94 -2.03
CA VAL A 626 -39.76 -29.96 -3.34
C VAL A 626 -41.07 -30.71 -3.13
N GLY A 627 -42.17 -29.97 -2.99
CA GLY A 627 -43.44 -30.54 -2.54
C GLY A 627 -43.34 -31.08 -1.11
N ASN A 628 -43.69 -32.36 -0.91
CA ASN A 628 -43.58 -33.05 0.40
C ASN A 628 -42.26 -33.80 0.60
N ILE A 629 -41.31 -33.71 -0.35
CA ILE A 629 -40.05 -34.45 -0.30
C ILE A 629 -38.92 -33.48 0.05
N SER A 630 -38.12 -33.81 1.06
CA SER A 630 -36.85 -33.13 1.31
C SER A 630 -35.80 -33.74 0.39
N VAL A 631 -35.18 -32.91 -0.44
CA VAL A 631 -34.13 -33.32 -1.38
C VAL A 631 -32.85 -32.60 -0.98
N GLU A 632 -31.76 -33.36 -0.90
CA GLU A 632 -30.43 -32.80 -0.73
C GLU A 632 -29.91 -32.30 -2.08
N ILE A 633 -29.48 -31.05 -2.11
CA ILE A 633 -28.85 -30.43 -3.27
C ILE A 633 -27.46 -29.96 -2.90
N LEU A 634 -26.59 -29.87 -3.91
CA LEU A 634 -25.30 -29.21 -3.77
C LEU A 634 -25.44 -27.73 -4.13
N THR A 635 -24.87 -26.88 -3.31
CA THR A 635 -24.72 -25.44 -3.54
C THR A 635 -23.25 -25.06 -3.47
N PRO A 636 -22.81 -24.08 -4.27
CA PRO A 636 -21.45 -23.58 -4.17
C PRO A 636 -21.24 -22.72 -2.90
N ASP A 637 -22.32 -22.13 -2.35
CA ASP A 637 -22.28 -21.38 -1.08
C ASP A 637 -22.47 -22.28 0.16
N GLN A 638 -21.81 -21.90 1.27
CA GLN A 638 -22.09 -22.47 2.59
C GLN A 638 -23.44 -21.95 3.10
N PRO A 639 -24.42 -22.83 3.40
CA PRO A 639 -25.78 -22.41 3.75
C PRO A 639 -25.93 -21.82 5.16
N ASP A 640 -24.90 -21.87 6.01
CA ASP A 640 -24.91 -21.38 7.40
C ASP A 640 -24.06 -20.11 7.54
N LEU A 641 -24.67 -18.95 7.29
CA LEU A 641 -24.06 -17.61 7.36
C LEU A 641 -24.05 -17.03 8.79
N GLU A 642 -24.90 -17.53 9.68
CA GLU A 642 -25.10 -16.97 11.04
C GLU A 642 -24.04 -17.45 12.05
N GLY A 643 -23.25 -18.47 11.71
CA GLY A 643 -22.19 -19.04 12.56
C GLY A 643 -20.78 -18.47 12.33
N ILE A 644 -20.61 -17.37 11.59
CA ILE A 644 -19.30 -16.92 11.07
C ILE A 644 -18.75 -15.72 11.88
N PRO A 645 -17.63 -15.84 12.63
CA PRO A 645 -16.82 -14.69 13.06
C PRO A 645 -15.85 -14.23 11.94
N ASP A 646 -15.40 -12.97 11.99
CA ASP A 646 -14.62 -12.21 10.98
C ASP A 646 -13.31 -12.85 10.45
N THR A 647 -12.90 -14.01 10.95
CA THR A 647 -11.72 -14.76 10.52
C THR A 647 -12.01 -16.25 10.50
N VAL A 648 -12.60 -16.75 9.41
CA VAL A 648 -12.74 -18.20 9.18
C VAL A 648 -11.98 -18.60 7.92
N ILE A 649 -11.10 -19.58 8.08
CA ILE A 649 -10.61 -20.43 6.99
C ILE A 649 -11.79 -21.33 6.59
N LEU A 650 -12.31 -21.18 5.36
CA LEU A 650 -13.38 -22.01 4.80
C LEU A 650 -12.92 -23.48 4.69
N SER A 651 -13.05 -24.24 5.78
CA SER A 651 -12.62 -25.63 5.81
C SER A 651 -13.67 -26.56 5.18
N GLN A 652 -13.33 -27.22 4.07
CA GLN A 652 -14.17 -28.23 3.40
C GLN A 652 -14.21 -29.54 4.21
N LYS A 653 -15.05 -29.59 5.25
CA LYS A 653 -15.12 -30.74 6.17
C LYS A 653 -16.06 -31.84 5.67
N TYR A 654 -15.68 -33.09 6.00
CA TYR A 654 -16.53 -34.27 5.85
C TYR A 654 -17.90 -34.05 6.52
N GLY A 655 -18.98 -34.51 5.86
CA GLY A 655 -20.35 -34.27 6.31
C GLY A 655 -21.03 -33.10 5.62
N ASN A 656 -20.34 -31.97 5.45
CA ASN A 656 -20.93 -30.72 4.92
C ASN A 656 -20.62 -30.46 3.44
N TYR A 657 -19.48 -30.93 2.94
CA TYR A 657 -19.10 -30.80 1.52
C TYR A 657 -19.14 -32.17 0.83
N ARG A 658 -19.45 -32.21 -0.47
CA ARG A 658 -19.48 -33.43 -1.29
C ARG A 658 -18.81 -33.19 -2.64
N ILE A 659 -18.12 -34.21 -3.10
CA ILE A 659 -17.50 -34.27 -4.44
C ILE A 659 -18.30 -35.26 -5.27
N PHE A 660 -18.66 -34.86 -6.47
CA PHE A 660 -19.35 -35.68 -7.46
C PHE A 660 -18.45 -35.85 -8.67
N TRP A 661 -18.20 -37.10 -9.04
CA TRP A 661 -17.46 -37.43 -10.25
C TRP A 661 -18.44 -37.79 -11.38
N PRO A 662 -18.63 -36.90 -12.37
CA PRO A 662 -19.45 -37.22 -13.54
C PRO A 662 -18.69 -38.21 -14.42
N LEU A 663 -19.03 -39.50 -14.30
CA LEU A 663 -18.34 -40.58 -15.00
C LEU A 663 -18.54 -40.47 -16.53
N PRO A 664 -17.46 -40.45 -17.32
CA PRO A 664 -17.54 -40.34 -18.76
C PRO A 664 -18.00 -41.66 -19.38
N HIS A 665 -19.18 -41.66 -19.97
CA HIS A 665 -19.58 -42.63 -21.01
C HIS A 665 -19.60 -44.13 -20.65
N ASP A 666 -19.38 -44.52 -19.39
CA ASP A 666 -19.60 -45.90 -18.94
C ASP A 666 -21.07 -46.15 -18.61
N SER A 667 -21.60 -47.24 -19.16
CA SER A 667 -22.96 -47.70 -18.88
C SER A 667 -23.09 -48.38 -17.50
N ARG A 668 -21.98 -48.55 -16.77
CA ARG A 668 -21.93 -49.19 -15.44
C ARG A 668 -20.89 -48.54 -14.51
N PRO A 669 -21.31 -47.52 -13.74
CA PRO A 669 -20.47 -46.77 -12.78
C PRO A 669 -19.69 -47.58 -11.73
N TRP A 670 -20.07 -48.84 -11.52
CA TRP A 670 -19.68 -49.69 -10.38
C TRP A 670 -18.67 -50.78 -10.73
N GLU A 671 -18.23 -50.87 -11.99
CA GLU A 671 -17.22 -51.84 -12.43
C GLU A 671 -15.79 -51.26 -12.45
N THR A 672 -15.62 -49.97 -12.11
CA THR A 672 -14.31 -49.33 -11.98
C THR A 672 -13.67 -49.74 -10.64
N GLU A 673 -12.82 -50.76 -10.65
CA GLU A 673 -12.03 -51.14 -9.48
C GLU A 673 -10.93 -50.07 -9.21
N PRO A 674 -10.72 -49.63 -7.96
CA PRO A 674 -9.59 -48.77 -7.61
C PRO A 674 -8.27 -49.44 -8.03
N GLN A 675 -7.37 -48.71 -8.69
CA GLN A 675 -6.04 -49.25 -9.01
C GLN A 675 -5.27 -49.68 -7.76
N ASP A 676 -5.50 -48.99 -6.64
CA ASP A 676 -5.00 -49.35 -5.31
C ASP A 676 -6.15 -49.28 -4.30
N MET A 677 -6.35 -50.36 -3.56
CA MET A 677 -7.33 -50.45 -2.47
C MET A 677 -6.85 -49.80 -1.17
N GLU A 678 -5.58 -49.42 -1.10
CA GLU A 678 -4.94 -48.81 0.07
C GLU A 678 -4.30 -47.48 -0.29
N TRP A 679 -4.70 -46.42 0.41
CA TRP A 679 -4.15 -45.09 0.27
C TRP A 679 -2.98 -44.92 1.25
N THR A 680 -1.74 -45.00 0.77
CA THR A 680 -0.53 -44.70 1.56
C THR A 680 0.28 -43.61 0.88
N GLN A 681 0.82 -42.67 1.69
CA GLN A 681 1.60 -41.53 1.22
C GLN A 681 2.80 -41.94 0.34
N ASP A 682 3.29 -43.17 0.50
CA ASP A 682 4.44 -43.74 -0.21
C ASP A 682 4.08 -44.33 -1.61
N LYS A 683 2.81 -44.35 -2.00
CA LYS A 683 2.31 -44.85 -3.29
C LYS A 683 1.82 -43.73 -4.23
N ILE A 684 2.33 -42.51 -4.04
CA ILE A 684 2.04 -41.33 -4.87
C ILE A 684 3.01 -41.27 -6.06
#